data_AF-A0A7D8Z1P4-F1
#
_entry.id   AF-A0A7D8Z1P4-F1
#
_cell.length_a   1.000
_cell.length_b   1.000
_cell.length_c   1.000
_cell.angle_alpha   90.00
_cell.angle_beta   90.00
_cell.angle_gamma   90.00
#
_symmetry.space_group_name_H-M   'P 1'
#
loop_
_entity.id
_entity.type
_entity.pdbx_description
1 polymer ?
#
loop_
_entity_poly.entity_id
_entity_poly.type
_entity_poly.pdbx_seq_one_letter_code
_entity_poly.pdbx_strand_id
1 'polypeptide(L)'
;MVLQLSDAAPEDVDRIASVHLCAFDCNVLLHAQFPTQASLAFLHSLLIQELLHSIQNAQTAGKAVMVVRDTEAENQIIGFAKWDLPSVSKKEIHAGITWHRDVRQDFLDVYQEKAERAKVRVIGDKSCYRLTFVGTHPDYQGKGAATLLTKWGLERAKADNVPVYLESTVAASSLYRRLGFMSLDGLSMDLPPIGNDSGPNIYEELCMLRTWKDDDGMEYWDSSLEILSLRLDYEAGVKPQTVVQAIYDRIEAYREMQPSLWIHLQPIGEVMSQAHALNQRWPIPEERPPLWGVPFSVKDSIDVVGIPTTIGCPALAFTPTSSATVYQQCIDAGGLFIGKPNMEQLATGMTGCRSPYGTLHSTFSKEHIVGGSSSGSAVTVSQGLVSFSLGSDTAGSIRVPALYNGVFGFKPTKGTVSARGVYPACQHQDCVSFLTTSVGDAESIWEVCKGFDKMDFFAKPCLPLTEPSTEFSNELPFRFGVPPDATLEACSPVYRQLFDRVVKALKTESGKPVDLDWAPFACANELLYGGTFVLERLTILPEGWFEENKQVLHPATRSVFEGALARGSTAVDVFRDLHKQAQYKRVVEDILTFNDDGLTIMVVPTAPFHPTIEEVEKDPLGINGRLATFAHFANVLDLVGIAVKCGTYEIDGEHGGKTTLPFGVTLLAGCGFDKQLLTLAKQLEESLSYLGEE
;
A
#
# COMPACT_ATOMS: atom_id res chain seq x y z
N MET A 1 -22.82 -4.13 -39.13
CA MET A 1 -23.10 -5.16 -38.11
C MET A 1 -24.38 -4.81 -37.40
N VAL A 2 -25.42 -5.61 -37.65
CA VAL A 2 -26.73 -5.47 -37.00
C VAL A 2 -26.84 -6.59 -35.97
N LEU A 3 -26.90 -6.19 -34.69
CA LEU A 3 -27.02 -7.11 -33.57
C LEU A 3 -28.48 -7.33 -33.20
N GLN A 4 -28.88 -8.59 -33.12
CA GLN A 4 -30.22 -8.99 -32.71
C GLN A 4 -30.18 -9.75 -31.37
N LEU A 5 -30.87 -9.22 -30.37
CA LEU A 5 -31.06 -9.85 -29.07
C LEU A 5 -32.36 -10.68 -29.07
N SER A 6 -32.32 -11.92 -28.58
CA SER A 6 -33.50 -12.75 -28.35
C SER A 6 -33.30 -13.76 -27.22
N ASP A 7 -34.39 -14.37 -26.76
CA ASP A 7 -34.32 -15.57 -25.93
C ASP A 7 -33.61 -16.72 -26.67
N ALA A 8 -32.95 -17.58 -25.91
CA ALA A 8 -32.34 -18.81 -26.42
C ALA A 8 -33.39 -19.91 -26.64
N ALA A 9 -33.24 -20.67 -27.71
CA ALA A 9 -34.05 -21.83 -28.06
C ALA A 9 -33.28 -23.15 -27.82
N PRO A 10 -33.95 -24.31 -27.69
CA PRO A 10 -33.29 -25.61 -27.50
C PRO A 10 -32.22 -25.95 -28.55
N GLU A 11 -32.40 -25.51 -29.79
CA GLU A 11 -31.43 -25.66 -30.89
C GLU A 11 -30.14 -24.84 -30.70
N ASP A 12 -30.16 -23.81 -29.84
CA ASP A 12 -29.02 -22.92 -29.62
C ASP A 12 -27.98 -23.49 -28.63
N VAL A 13 -28.33 -24.52 -27.85
CA VAL A 13 -27.56 -24.95 -26.65
C VAL A 13 -26.12 -25.35 -26.95
N ASP A 14 -25.89 -26.04 -28.07
CA ASP A 14 -24.54 -26.48 -28.48
C ASP A 14 -23.65 -25.29 -28.84
N ARG A 15 -24.21 -24.32 -29.57
CA ARG A 15 -23.49 -23.09 -29.91
C ARG A 15 -23.23 -22.24 -28.68
N ILE A 16 -24.18 -22.12 -27.75
CA ILE A 16 -24.00 -21.39 -26.49
C ILE A 16 -22.89 -22.03 -25.65
N ALA A 17 -22.91 -23.37 -25.48
CA ALA A 17 -21.86 -24.09 -24.75
C ALA A 17 -20.47 -23.90 -25.38
N SER A 18 -20.41 -23.87 -26.70
CA SER A 18 -19.16 -23.60 -27.43
C SER A 18 -18.68 -22.16 -27.23
N VAL A 19 -19.57 -21.17 -27.33
CA VAL A 19 -19.25 -19.76 -27.06
C VAL A 19 -18.82 -19.56 -25.60
N HIS A 20 -19.42 -20.28 -24.65
CA HIS A 20 -19.01 -20.27 -23.25
C HIS A 20 -17.54 -20.68 -23.12
N LEU A 21 -17.15 -21.85 -23.61
CA LEU A 21 -15.77 -22.30 -23.51
C LEU A 21 -14.79 -21.33 -24.18
N CYS A 22 -15.11 -20.83 -25.38
CA CYS A 22 -14.25 -19.86 -26.07
C CYS A 22 -14.15 -18.52 -25.31
N ALA A 23 -15.25 -18.02 -24.74
CA ALA A 23 -15.26 -16.72 -24.07
C ALA A 23 -14.52 -16.76 -22.72
N PHE A 24 -14.52 -17.91 -22.04
CA PHE A 24 -13.89 -18.10 -20.74
C PHE A 24 -12.55 -18.83 -20.80
N ASP A 25 -12.00 -19.11 -21.98
CA ASP A 25 -10.73 -19.83 -22.14
C ASP A 25 -9.54 -19.09 -21.51
N CYS A 26 -9.59 -17.75 -21.43
CA CYS A 26 -8.58 -16.96 -20.72
C CYS A 26 -8.78 -16.93 -19.19
N ASN A 27 -9.87 -17.51 -18.67
CA ASN A 27 -10.13 -17.57 -17.25
C ASN A 27 -9.31 -18.70 -16.60
N VAL A 28 -8.36 -18.32 -15.75
CA VAL A 28 -7.49 -19.27 -15.03
C VAL A 28 -8.25 -20.22 -14.10
N LEU A 29 -9.39 -19.80 -13.54
CA LEU A 29 -10.23 -20.64 -12.69
C LEU A 29 -10.85 -21.80 -13.49
N LEU A 30 -11.26 -21.54 -14.74
CA LEU A 30 -11.82 -22.57 -15.62
C LEU A 30 -10.82 -23.72 -15.80
N HIS A 31 -9.56 -23.40 -16.06
CA HIS A 31 -8.50 -24.40 -16.26
C HIS A 31 -8.02 -25.03 -14.96
N ALA A 32 -8.16 -24.36 -13.81
CA ALA A 32 -7.92 -24.97 -12.52
C ALA A 32 -9.00 -26.02 -12.18
N GLN A 33 -10.27 -25.75 -12.52
CA GLN A 33 -11.40 -26.66 -12.31
C GLN A 33 -11.43 -27.81 -13.33
N PHE A 34 -11.05 -27.53 -14.58
CA PHE A 34 -11.07 -28.46 -15.72
C PHE A 34 -9.70 -28.51 -16.43
N PRO A 35 -8.68 -29.14 -15.79
CA PRO A 35 -7.28 -29.06 -16.23
C PRO A 35 -6.94 -29.86 -17.50
N THR A 36 -7.83 -30.74 -17.97
CA THR A 36 -7.58 -31.59 -19.15
C THR A 36 -8.62 -31.38 -20.23
N GLN A 37 -8.25 -31.64 -21.50
CA GLN A 37 -9.22 -31.63 -22.61
C GLN A 37 -10.42 -32.56 -22.36
N ALA A 38 -10.21 -33.70 -21.69
CA ALA A 38 -11.29 -34.60 -21.31
C ALA A 38 -12.25 -33.97 -20.31
N SER A 39 -11.72 -33.24 -19.31
CA SER A 39 -12.56 -32.49 -18.36
C SER A 39 -13.28 -31.30 -19.00
N LEU A 40 -12.67 -30.60 -19.97
CA LEU A 40 -13.33 -29.53 -20.73
C LEU A 40 -14.44 -30.07 -21.66
N ALA A 41 -14.22 -31.23 -22.30
CA ALA A 41 -15.26 -31.90 -23.09
C ALA A 41 -16.43 -32.38 -22.21
N PHE A 42 -16.12 -32.83 -20.98
CA PHE A 42 -17.14 -33.13 -19.98
C PHE A 42 -17.93 -31.86 -19.60
N LEU A 43 -17.25 -30.73 -19.35
CA LEU A 43 -17.92 -29.45 -19.09
C LEU A 43 -18.82 -29.02 -20.25
N HIS A 44 -18.38 -29.15 -21.50
CA HIS A 44 -19.20 -28.85 -22.69
C HIS A 44 -20.52 -29.64 -22.66
N SER A 45 -20.43 -30.95 -22.41
CA SER A 45 -21.59 -31.84 -22.32
C SER A 45 -22.52 -31.45 -21.16
N LEU A 46 -21.94 -31.08 -20.02
CA LEU A 46 -22.69 -30.62 -18.85
C LEU A 46 -23.42 -29.29 -19.10
N LEU A 47 -22.75 -28.34 -19.75
CA LEU A 47 -23.34 -27.05 -20.14
C LEU A 47 -24.55 -27.24 -21.06
N ILE A 48 -24.46 -28.13 -22.05
CA ILE A 48 -25.59 -28.46 -22.94
C ILE A 48 -26.79 -28.96 -22.13
N GLN A 49 -26.57 -29.91 -21.21
CA GLN A 49 -27.64 -30.46 -20.37
C GLN A 49 -28.27 -29.39 -19.48
N GLU A 50 -27.46 -28.56 -18.83
CA GLU A 50 -27.95 -27.50 -17.93
C GLU A 50 -28.70 -26.40 -18.70
N LEU A 51 -28.19 -26.00 -19.88
CA LEU A 51 -28.83 -25.02 -20.75
C LEU A 51 -30.18 -25.53 -21.26
N LEU A 52 -30.24 -26.77 -21.76
CA LEU A 52 -31.48 -27.38 -22.25
C LEU A 52 -32.53 -27.42 -21.14
N HIS A 53 -32.14 -27.83 -19.93
CA HIS A 53 -33.03 -27.82 -18.77
C HIS A 53 -33.51 -26.41 -18.42
N SER A 54 -32.61 -25.41 -18.41
CA SER A 54 -32.93 -24.02 -18.07
C SER A 54 -33.88 -23.38 -19.09
N ILE A 55 -33.70 -23.66 -20.38
CA ILE A 55 -34.55 -23.14 -21.46
C ILE A 55 -35.94 -23.79 -21.42
N GLN A 56 -36.01 -25.12 -21.29
CA GLN A 56 -37.29 -25.85 -21.27
C GLN A 56 -38.12 -25.56 -20.01
N ASN A 57 -37.46 -25.25 -18.89
CA ASN A 57 -38.11 -25.00 -17.60
C ASN A 57 -37.99 -23.54 -17.15
N ALA A 58 -37.78 -22.58 -18.05
CA ALA A 58 -37.46 -21.19 -17.71
C ALA A 58 -38.39 -20.58 -16.64
N GLN A 59 -39.70 -20.84 -16.72
CA GLN A 59 -40.69 -20.33 -15.76
C GLN A 59 -40.61 -20.98 -14.37
N THR A 60 -40.26 -22.27 -14.27
CA THR A 60 -40.18 -23.01 -13.00
C THR A 60 -38.77 -23.05 -12.42
N ALA A 61 -37.75 -22.88 -13.25
CA ALA A 61 -36.34 -22.83 -12.87
C ALA A 61 -35.89 -21.43 -12.43
N GLY A 62 -36.69 -20.40 -12.69
CA GLY A 62 -36.34 -19.01 -12.36
C GLY A 62 -35.09 -18.52 -13.09
N LYS A 63 -34.86 -19.01 -14.31
CA LYS A 63 -33.69 -18.66 -15.13
C LYS A 63 -34.12 -18.11 -16.49
N ALA A 64 -33.35 -17.16 -17.02
CA ALA A 64 -33.46 -16.70 -18.39
C ALA A 64 -32.11 -16.82 -19.11
N VAL A 65 -32.14 -17.30 -20.35
CA VAL A 65 -30.95 -17.42 -21.19
C VAL A 65 -31.17 -16.57 -22.44
N MET A 66 -30.32 -15.55 -22.60
CA MET A 66 -30.37 -14.58 -23.70
C MET A 66 -29.21 -14.79 -24.64
N VAL A 67 -29.43 -14.54 -25.94
CA VAL A 67 -28.40 -14.63 -26.98
C VAL A 67 -28.40 -13.39 -27.86
N VAL A 68 -27.22 -13.03 -28.36
CA VAL A 68 -27.03 -12.01 -29.39
C VAL A 68 -26.55 -12.69 -30.66
N ARG A 69 -27.26 -12.41 -31.75
CA ARG A 69 -26.92 -12.87 -33.11
C ARG A 69 -26.38 -11.73 -33.94
N ASP A 70 -25.41 -12.04 -34.78
CA ASP A 70 -24.95 -11.15 -35.84
C ASP A 70 -25.72 -11.48 -37.13
N THR A 71 -26.65 -10.62 -37.54
CA THR A 71 -27.49 -10.89 -38.71
C THR A 71 -26.70 -10.77 -40.03
N GLU A 72 -25.50 -10.21 -40.01
CA GLU A 72 -24.59 -10.17 -41.17
C GLU A 72 -23.68 -11.40 -41.25
N ALA A 73 -23.54 -12.15 -40.16
CA ALA A 73 -22.77 -13.40 -40.09
C ALA A 73 -23.70 -14.62 -40.00
N GLU A 74 -24.56 -14.80 -41.00
CA GLU A 74 -25.50 -15.95 -41.11
C GLU A 74 -26.41 -16.13 -39.89
N ASN A 75 -26.70 -15.06 -39.16
CA ASN A 75 -27.51 -15.09 -37.94
C ASN A 75 -26.88 -15.97 -36.82
N GLN A 76 -25.56 -16.11 -36.82
CA GLN A 76 -24.84 -16.90 -35.83
C GLN A 76 -24.89 -16.25 -34.44
N ILE A 77 -24.98 -17.07 -33.39
CA ILE A 77 -24.82 -16.61 -32.01
C ILE A 77 -23.36 -16.25 -31.76
N ILE A 78 -23.16 -15.00 -31.36
CA ILE A 78 -21.84 -14.42 -31.06
C ILE A 78 -21.67 -14.12 -29.56
N GLY A 79 -22.76 -14.16 -28.78
CA GLY A 79 -22.71 -13.96 -27.34
C GLY A 79 -23.98 -14.45 -26.65
N PHE A 80 -23.88 -14.72 -25.35
CA PHE A 80 -24.99 -15.18 -24.52
C PHE A 80 -24.88 -14.61 -23.10
N ALA A 81 -26.02 -14.58 -22.39
CA ALA A 81 -26.07 -14.33 -20.96
C ALA A 81 -27.04 -15.28 -20.26
N LYS A 82 -26.67 -15.71 -19.05
CA LYS A 82 -27.53 -16.47 -18.13
C LYS A 82 -27.91 -15.57 -16.96
N TRP A 83 -29.20 -15.52 -16.67
CA TRP A 83 -29.79 -14.71 -15.62
C TRP A 83 -30.57 -15.59 -14.66
N ASP A 84 -30.37 -15.42 -13.35
CA ASP A 84 -31.34 -15.86 -12.35
C ASP A 84 -32.35 -14.72 -12.13
N LEU A 85 -33.64 -15.07 -12.10
CA LEU A 85 -34.77 -14.14 -11.95
C LEU A 85 -35.25 -14.05 -10.49
N PRO A 86 -35.99 -12.99 -10.11
CA PRO A 86 -36.37 -12.74 -8.73
C PRO A 86 -37.59 -13.56 -8.26
N SER A 87 -37.49 -14.88 -7.97
CA SER A 87 -38.48 -15.66 -7.16
C SER A 87 -38.00 -17.06 -6.68
N VAL A 88 -38.85 -17.75 -5.90
CA VAL A 88 -38.58 -18.70 -4.79
C VAL A 88 -38.11 -20.12 -5.16
N SER A 89 -37.21 -20.67 -4.32
CA SER A 89 -36.79 -22.09 -4.21
C SER A 89 -35.85 -22.62 -5.32
N LYS A 90 -34.55 -22.40 -5.14
CA LYS A 90 -33.50 -23.18 -5.80
C LYS A 90 -33.62 -24.66 -5.36
N LYS A 91 -34.09 -25.56 -6.23
CA LYS A 91 -33.66 -26.97 -6.16
C LYS A 91 -32.36 -27.06 -6.95
N GLU A 92 -31.28 -27.49 -6.28
CA GLU A 92 -30.02 -27.75 -6.96
C GLU A 92 -30.22 -28.82 -8.03
N ILE A 93 -29.85 -28.48 -9.26
CA ILE A 93 -29.91 -29.37 -10.43
C ILE A 93 -28.75 -30.38 -10.40
N HIS A 94 -27.79 -30.24 -9.47
CA HIS A 94 -26.58 -31.07 -9.40
C HIS A 94 -26.70 -32.35 -8.58
N ALA A 95 -27.88 -32.66 -8.01
CA ALA A 95 -28.10 -33.93 -7.32
C ALA A 95 -27.98 -35.11 -8.30
N GLY A 96 -26.87 -35.85 -8.23
CA GLY A 96 -26.63 -37.07 -9.01
C GLY A 96 -25.67 -36.94 -10.20
N ILE A 97 -24.88 -35.88 -10.31
CA ILE A 97 -23.83 -35.77 -11.34
C ILE A 97 -22.66 -36.72 -11.01
N THR A 98 -22.29 -37.54 -11.99
CA THR A 98 -21.04 -38.32 -11.95
C THR A 98 -19.93 -37.49 -12.59
N TRP A 99 -19.10 -36.85 -11.78
CA TRP A 99 -17.98 -36.02 -12.25
C TRP A 99 -16.90 -36.82 -12.96
N HIS A 100 -16.34 -36.28 -14.05
CA HIS A 100 -15.15 -36.86 -14.67
C HIS A 100 -13.97 -36.80 -13.70
N ARG A 101 -13.13 -37.85 -13.67
CA ARG A 101 -12.05 -38.02 -12.67
C ARG A 101 -11.03 -36.86 -12.64
N ASP A 102 -10.84 -36.20 -13.78
CA ASP A 102 -9.88 -35.09 -13.92
C ASP A 102 -10.47 -33.74 -13.47
N VAL A 103 -11.77 -33.67 -13.15
CA VAL A 103 -12.41 -32.45 -12.64
C VAL A 103 -11.98 -32.20 -11.21
N ARG A 104 -11.51 -30.99 -10.93
CA ARG A 104 -11.12 -30.55 -9.59
C ARG A 104 -12.32 -29.99 -8.83
N GLN A 105 -13.11 -30.90 -8.27
CA GLN A 105 -14.30 -30.59 -7.48
C GLN A 105 -13.97 -29.70 -6.27
N ASP A 106 -12.78 -29.83 -5.69
CA ASP A 106 -12.32 -28.98 -4.60
C ASP A 106 -12.32 -27.48 -4.97
N PHE A 107 -11.93 -27.11 -6.20
CA PHE A 107 -12.01 -25.72 -6.64
C PHE A 107 -13.42 -25.29 -7.04
N LEU A 108 -14.28 -26.21 -7.50
CA LEU A 108 -15.68 -25.92 -7.79
C LEU A 108 -16.44 -25.61 -6.49
N ASP A 109 -16.29 -26.46 -5.48
CA ASP A 109 -16.97 -26.34 -4.20
C ASP A 109 -16.54 -25.07 -3.45
N VAL A 110 -15.23 -24.79 -3.40
CA VAL A 110 -14.70 -23.59 -2.74
C VAL A 110 -15.17 -22.31 -3.45
N TYR A 111 -15.18 -22.29 -4.79
CA TYR A 111 -15.70 -21.15 -5.54
C TYR A 111 -17.20 -20.95 -5.28
N GLN A 112 -18.00 -22.01 -5.38
CA GLN A 112 -19.45 -21.95 -5.16
C GLN A 112 -19.79 -21.44 -3.76
N GLU A 113 -19.08 -21.95 -2.74
CA GLU A 113 -19.24 -21.49 -1.36
C GLU A 113 -18.88 -20.00 -1.21
N LYS A 114 -17.75 -19.57 -1.77
CA LYS A 114 -17.32 -18.16 -1.73
C LYS A 114 -18.31 -17.24 -2.46
N ALA A 115 -18.78 -17.61 -3.64
CA ALA A 115 -19.72 -16.83 -4.44
C ALA A 115 -21.08 -16.68 -3.75
N GLU A 116 -21.66 -17.76 -3.19
CA GLU A 116 -22.92 -17.64 -2.45
C GLU A 116 -22.75 -16.84 -1.14
N ARG A 117 -21.62 -17.00 -0.42
CA ARG A 117 -21.32 -16.16 0.76
C ARG A 117 -21.20 -14.69 0.38
N ALA A 118 -20.50 -14.37 -0.70
CA ALA A 118 -20.32 -12.99 -1.16
C ALA A 118 -21.65 -12.36 -1.59
N LYS A 119 -22.50 -13.11 -2.31
CA LYS A 119 -23.87 -12.69 -2.61
C LYS A 119 -24.65 -12.35 -1.34
N VAL A 120 -24.63 -13.23 -0.34
CA VAL A 120 -25.35 -13.01 0.93
C VAL A 120 -24.83 -11.76 1.65
N ARG A 121 -23.52 -11.49 1.63
CA ARG A 121 -22.97 -10.25 2.20
C ARG A 121 -23.44 -8.99 1.45
N VAL A 122 -23.50 -9.03 0.12
CA VAL A 122 -23.94 -7.86 -0.68
C VAL A 122 -25.44 -7.61 -0.60
N ILE A 123 -26.25 -8.66 -0.71
CA ILE A 123 -27.69 -8.54 -0.96
C ILE A 123 -28.58 -9.10 0.15
N GLY A 124 -28.02 -9.91 1.05
CA GLY A 124 -28.76 -10.66 2.06
C GLY A 124 -29.79 -11.58 1.43
N ASP A 125 -30.97 -11.65 2.04
CA ASP A 125 -32.11 -12.46 1.57
C ASP A 125 -32.99 -11.73 0.55
N LYS A 126 -32.58 -10.56 0.06
CA LYS A 126 -33.39 -9.78 -0.89
C LYS A 126 -33.41 -10.46 -2.25
N SER A 127 -34.59 -10.43 -2.87
CA SER A 127 -34.77 -10.89 -4.26
C SER A 127 -33.98 -10.00 -5.22
N CYS A 128 -33.37 -10.60 -6.24
CA CYS A 128 -32.57 -9.89 -7.23
C CYS A 128 -32.56 -10.60 -8.58
N TYR A 129 -32.25 -9.85 -9.62
CA TYR A 129 -31.73 -10.42 -10.84
C TYR A 129 -30.25 -10.73 -10.63
N ARG A 130 -29.79 -11.95 -10.92
CA ARG A 130 -28.34 -12.27 -10.91
C ARG A 130 -27.87 -12.58 -12.32
N LEU A 131 -26.90 -11.83 -12.83
CA LEU A 131 -26.20 -12.22 -14.06
C LEU A 131 -25.16 -13.26 -13.67
N THR A 132 -25.41 -14.53 -13.99
CA THR A 132 -24.51 -15.65 -13.62
C THR A 132 -23.42 -15.88 -14.64
N PHE A 133 -23.71 -15.64 -15.92
CA PHE A 133 -22.70 -15.68 -16.98
C PHE A 133 -23.03 -14.66 -18.06
N VAL A 134 -22.00 -14.01 -18.60
CA VAL A 134 -22.08 -13.35 -19.90
C VAL A 134 -20.80 -13.67 -20.68
N GLY A 135 -20.96 -14.19 -21.89
CA GLY A 135 -19.84 -14.55 -22.76
C GLY A 135 -20.04 -13.93 -24.14
N THR A 136 -18.97 -13.39 -24.70
CA THR A 136 -18.91 -12.99 -26.12
C THR A 136 -17.77 -13.76 -26.76
N HIS A 137 -18.03 -14.36 -27.92
CA HIS A 137 -17.02 -15.09 -28.67
C HIS A 137 -15.82 -14.17 -28.96
N PRO A 138 -14.57 -14.64 -28.82
CA PRO A 138 -13.36 -13.81 -28.96
C PRO A 138 -13.33 -12.95 -30.24
N ASP A 139 -13.68 -13.51 -31.39
CA ASP A 139 -13.72 -12.81 -32.70
C ASP A 139 -14.75 -11.65 -32.78
N TYR A 140 -15.63 -11.52 -31.79
CA TYR A 140 -16.70 -10.54 -31.73
C TYR A 140 -16.63 -9.65 -30.48
N GLN A 141 -15.53 -9.70 -29.72
CA GLN A 141 -15.30 -8.79 -28.60
C GLN A 141 -15.28 -7.32 -29.06
N GLY A 142 -15.66 -6.41 -28.15
CA GLY A 142 -15.74 -4.97 -28.43
C GLY A 142 -16.91 -4.54 -29.33
N LYS A 143 -17.71 -5.48 -29.88
CA LYS A 143 -18.82 -5.16 -30.79
C LYS A 143 -20.16 -4.87 -30.09
N GLY A 144 -20.18 -4.85 -28.75
CA GLY A 144 -21.35 -4.45 -27.95
C GLY A 144 -22.32 -5.57 -27.55
N ALA A 145 -22.03 -6.85 -27.87
CA ALA A 145 -22.90 -7.98 -27.52
C ALA A 145 -23.14 -8.11 -25.99
N ALA A 146 -22.07 -8.12 -25.18
CA ALA A 146 -22.17 -8.16 -23.72
C ALA A 146 -22.98 -6.98 -23.15
N THR A 147 -22.83 -5.79 -23.73
CA THR A 147 -23.60 -4.59 -23.35
C THR A 147 -25.10 -4.79 -23.58
N LEU A 148 -25.49 -5.31 -24.74
CA LEU A 148 -26.91 -5.59 -25.06
C LEU A 148 -27.51 -6.65 -24.13
N LEU A 149 -26.78 -7.75 -23.93
CA LEU A 149 -27.18 -8.83 -23.03
C LEU A 149 -27.35 -8.35 -21.58
N THR A 150 -26.46 -7.47 -21.13
CA THR A 150 -26.53 -6.91 -19.78
C THR A 150 -27.70 -5.93 -19.67
N LYS A 151 -27.88 -5.04 -20.66
CA LYS A 151 -28.98 -4.05 -20.68
C LYS A 151 -30.36 -4.70 -20.62
N TRP A 152 -30.55 -5.85 -21.24
CA TRP A 152 -31.81 -6.62 -21.17
C TRP A 152 -32.27 -6.89 -19.74
N GLY A 153 -31.36 -7.33 -18.88
CA GLY A 153 -31.66 -7.64 -17.48
C GLY A 153 -31.81 -6.37 -16.65
N LEU A 154 -31.01 -5.35 -16.95
CA LEU A 154 -31.10 -4.03 -16.31
C LEU A 154 -32.44 -3.34 -16.56
N GLU A 155 -32.97 -3.38 -17.79
CA GLU A 155 -34.27 -2.79 -18.13
C GLU A 155 -35.42 -3.47 -17.37
N ARG A 156 -35.40 -4.80 -17.26
CA ARG A 156 -36.38 -5.57 -16.48
C ARG A 156 -36.28 -5.30 -15.00
N ALA A 157 -35.07 -5.37 -14.46
CA ALA A 157 -34.79 -5.08 -13.06
C ALA A 157 -35.24 -3.65 -12.68
N LYS A 158 -35.05 -2.67 -13.58
CA LYS A 158 -35.55 -1.30 -13.40
C LYS A 158 -37.07 -1.24 -13.41
N ALA A 159 -37.72 -1.93 -14.35
CA ALA A 159 -39.18 -2.00 -14.43
C ALA A 159 -39.80 -2.65 -13.18
N ASP A 160 -39.16 -3.69 -12.66
CA ASP A 160 -39.59 -4.41 -11.44
C ASP A 160 -39.17 -3.70 -10.15
N ASN A 161 -38.31 -2.68 -10.23
CA ASN A 161 -37.66 -2.02 -9.11
C ASN A 161 -36.91 -3.01 -8.17
N VAL A 162 -36.22 -3.97 -8.78
CA VAL A 162 -35.46 -5.04 -8.12
C VAL A 162 -33.97 -4.85 -8.43
N PRO A 163 -33.04 -5.03 -7.47
CA PRO A 163 -31.62 -4.90 -7.72
C PRO A 163 -31.06 -5.94 -8.69
N VAL A 164 -29.92 -5.62 -9.31
CA VAL A 164 -29.13 -6.55 -10.12
C VAL A 164 -27.80 -6.83 -9.46
N TYR A 165 -27.47 -8.11 -9.29
CA TYR A 165 -26.22 -8.59 -8.70
C TYR A 165 -25.40 -9.39 -9.73
N LEU A 166 -24.08 -9.30 -9.67
CA LEU A 166 -23.19 -10.15 -10.46
C LEU A 166 -21.81 -10.28 -9.80
N GLU A 167 -21.13 -11.37 -10.14
CA GLU A 167 -19.71 -11.52 -9.97
C GLU A 167 -18.99 -11.15 -11.27
N SER A 168 -18.00 -10.27 -11.19
CA SER A 168 -17.22 -9.83 -12.34
C SER A 168 -15.74 -10.08 -12.10
N THR A 169 -15.04 -10.64 -13.09
CA THR A 169 -13.59 -10.54 -13.12
C THR A 169 -13.16 -9.06 -13.10
N VAL A 170 -11.97 -8.78 -12.58
CA VAL A 170 -11.44 -7.41 -12.49
C VAL A 170 -11.41 -6.75 -13.88
N ALA A 171 -10.96 -7.48 -14.91
CA ALA A 171 -10.90 -7.00 -16.30
C ALA A 171 -12.28 -6.62 -16.88
N ALA A 172 -13.34 -7.39 -16.56
CA ALA A 172 -14.68 -7.12 -17.05
C ALA A 172 -15.41 -6.02 -16.26
N SER A 173 -14.93 -5.67 -15.06
CA SER A 173 -15.63 -4.77 -14.15
C SER A 173 -15.89 -3.38 -14.76
N SER A 174 -14.96 -2.88 -15.59
CA SER A 174 -15.09 -1.60 -16.28
C SER A 174 -16.36 -1.50 -17.17
N LEU A 175 -16.78 -2.61 -17.78
CA LEU A 175 -18.03 -2.68 -18.55
C LEU A 175 -19.23 -2.47 -17.62
N TYR A 176 -19.27 -3.17 -16.50
CA TYR A 176 -20.39 -3.10 -15.57
C TYR A 176 -20.47 -1.75 -14.87
N ARG A 177 -19.33 -1.12 -14.56
CA ARG A 177 -19.32 0.27 -14.06
C ARG A 177 -19.96 1.22 -15.05
N ARG A 178 -19.61 1.18 -16.35
CA ARG A 178 -20.29 1.99 -17.38
C ARG A 178 -21.80 1.72 -17.47
N LEU A 179 -22.25 0.58 -16.96
CA LEU A 179 -23.63 0.15 -16.91
C LEU A 179 -24.29 0.36 -15.54
N GLY A 180 -23.76 1.18 -14.64
CA GLY A 180 -24.45 1.51 -13.38
C GLY A 180 -24.17 0.59 -12.20
N PHE A 181 -23.24 -0.36 -12.31
CA PHE A 181 -22.93 -1.26 -11.20
C PHE A 181 -21.88 -0.68 -10.27
N MET A 182 -22.10 -0.86 -8.97
CA MET A 182 -21.16 -0.54 -7.90
C MET A 182 -20.55 -1.83 -7.35
N SER A 183 -19.24 -1.87 -7.18
CA SER A 183 -18.57 -2.94 -6.45
C SER A 183 -18.82 -2.75 -4.95
N LEU A 184 -19.42 -3.74 -4.28
CA LEU A 184 -19.80 -3.63 -2.86
C LEU A 184 -19.11 -4.66 -1.95
N ASP A 185 -18.49 -5.66 -2.57
CA ASP A 185 -17.79 -6.77 -1.93
C ASP A 185 -16.90 -7.44 -2.99
N GLY A 186 -16.17 -8.48 -2.63
CA GLY A 186 -15.56 -9.39 -3.58
C GLY A 186 -15.17 -10.72 -2.97
N LEU A 187 -14.55 -11.53 -3.80
CA LEU A 187 -14.05 -12.83 -3.43
C LEU A 187 -12.71 -13.09 -4.12
N SER A 188 -11.82 -13.77 -3.41
CA SER A 188 -10.57 -14.26 -3.97
C SER A 188 -10.33 -15.73 -3.62
N MET A 189 -9.50 -16.42 -4.40
CA MET A 189 -9.12 -17.81 -4.16
C MET A 189 -7.72 -18.11 -4.68
N ASP A 190 -6.94 -18.87 -3.91
CA ASP A 190 -5.64 -19.36 -4.35
C ASP A 190 -5.81 -20.47 -5.39
N LEU A 191 -5.10 -20.34 -6.49
CA LEU A 191 -5.03 -21.32 -7.56
C LEU A 191 -3.64 -21.99 -7.56
N PRO A 192 -3.54 -23.22 -8.11
CA PRO A 192 -2.25 -23.87 -8.27
C PRO A 192 -1.37 -23.06 -9.25
N PRO A 193 -0.04 -23.08 -9.07
CA PRO A 193 0.88 -22.39 -9.96
C PRO A 193 0.78 -22.94 -11.39
N ILE A 194 0.87 -22.05 -12.37
CA ILE A 194 0.84 -22.39 -13.80
C ILE A 194 2.29 -22.43 -14.32
N GLY A 195 2.77 -23.60 -14.71
CA GLY A 195 4.12 -23.77 -15.26
C GLY A 195 5.23 -23.70 -14.20
N ASN A 196 6.36 -23.06 -14.55
CA ASN A 196 7.53 -22.89 -13.66
C ASN A 196 7.48 -21.61 -12.82
N ASP A 197 6.36 -20.88 -12.84
CA ASP A 197 6.26 -19.61 -12.11
C ASP A 197 6.01 -19.87 -10.62
N SER A 198 6.75 -19.16 -9.76
CA SER A 198 6.79 -19.40 -8.30
C SER A 198 6.01 -18.35 -7.49
N GLY A 199 5.36 -17.41 -8.17
CA GLY A 199 4.50 -16.40 -7.54
C GLY A 199 3.12 -16.95 -7.14
N PRO A 200 2.42 -16.30 -6.19
CA PRO A 200 1.05 -16.64 -5.83
C PRO A 200 0.10 -16.42 -7.03
N ASN A 201 -0.61 -17.47 -7.44
CA ASN A 201 -1.61 -17.42 -8.49
C ASN A 201 -3.00 -17.22 -7.84
N ILE A 202 -3.50 -15.99 -7.78
CA ILE A 202 -4.76 -15.67 -7.09
C ILE A 202 -5.84 -15.35 -8.12
N TYR A 203 -7.00 -16.00 -7.99
CA TYR A 203 -8.22 -15.68 -8.73
C TYR A 203 -9.06 -14.65 -7.99
N GLU A 204 -9.61 -13.67 -8.71
CA GLU A 204 -10.34 -12.55 -8.10
C GLU A 204 -11.61 -12.17 -8.87
N GLU A 205 -12.68 -11.92 -8.12
CA GLU A 205 -13.93 -11.35 -8.64
C GLU A 205 -14.48 -10.24 -7.73
N LEU A 206 -15.04 -9.22 -8.37
CA LEU A 206 -15.80 -8.14 -7.74
C LEU A 206 -17.28 -8.51 -7.71
N CYS A 207 -17.88 -8.39 -6.54
CA CYS A 207 -19.31 -8.57 -6.36
C CYS A 207 -19.99 -7.22 -6.54
N MET A 208 -20.68 -7.07 -7.65
CA MET A 208 -21.22 -5.79 -8.09
C MET A 208 -22.74 -5.77 -8.00
N LEU A 209 -23.29 -4.64 -7.55
CA LEU A 209 -24.71 -4.42 -7.38
C LEU A 209 -25.15 -3.17 -8.16
N ARG A 210 -26.29 -3.25 -8.83
CA ARG A 210 -27.00 -2.08 -9.35
C ARG A 210 -28.37 -1.96 -8.68
N THR A 211 -28.67 -0.76 -8.20
CA THR A 211 -29.94 -0.39 -7.57
C THR A 211 -30.54 0.83 -8.27
N TRP A 212 -31.81 1.13 -8.00
CA TRP A 212 -32.57 2.18 -8.71
C TRP A 212 -32.96 3.39 -7.85
N LYS A 213 -32.69 3.35 -6.53
CA LYS A 213 -33.11 4.41 -5.60
C LYS A 213 -32.23 5.66 -5.62
N ASP A 214 -31.01 5.57 -6.16
CA ASP A 214 -29.99 6.64 -6.15
C ASP A 214 -29.40 6.84 -7.57
N ASP A 215 -30.25 7.06 -8.60
CA ASP A 215 -29.81 7.37 -9.98
C ASP A 215 -29.40 8.87 -10.13
N ASP A 216 -28.96 9.51 -9.03
CA ASP A 216 -28.22 10.79 -9.07
C ASP A 216 -26.78 10.44 -9.45
N GLY A 217 -26.55 10.31 -10.77
CA GLY A 217 -25.28 10.13 -11.46
C GLY A 217 -24.02 9.84 -10.62
N MET A 218 -23.58 8.58 -10.65
CA MET A 218 -22.16 8.17 -10.72
C MET A 218 -21.12 9.19 -10.20
N GLU A 219 -21.05 9.43 -8.90
CA GLU A 219 -19.89 10.12 -8.33
C GLU A 219 -18.76 9.10 -8.16
N TYR A 220 -17.88 9.05 -9.16
CA TYR A 220 -16.55 8.50 -8.97
C TYR A 220 -15.90 9.28 -7.82
N TRP A 221 -15.49 8.57 -6.77
CA TRP A 221 -14.85 9.22 -5.64
C TRP A 221 -13.42 9.63 -6.01
N ASP A 222 -13.16 10.94 -6.02
CA ASP A 222 -11.85 11.53 -6.34
C ASP A 222 -11.33 12.48 -5.26
N SER A 223 -11.93 12.45 -4.06
CA SER A 223 -11.56 13.27 -2.91
C SER A 223 -10.17 12.90 -2.32
N SER A 224 -9.78 13.68 -1.30
CA SER A 224 -8.52 13.52 -0.57
C SER A 224 -8.49 12.24 0.26
N LEU A 225 -7.31 11.63 0.36
CA LEU A 225 -7.05 10.47 1.22
C LEU A 225 -6.57 10.87 2.62
N GLU A 226 -6.53 12.16 2.97
CA GLU A 226 -6.29 12.58 4.34
C GLU A 226 -7.37 12.01 5.28
N ILE A 227 -6.96 11.60 6.48
CA ILE A 227 -7.85 10.86 7.40
C ILE A 227 -9.09 11.70 7.74
N LEU A 228 -8.92 13.01 7.95
CA LEU A 228 -10.05 13.91 8.22
C LEU A 228 -11.01 14.02 7.03
N SER A 229 -10.49 14.15 5.81
CA SER A 229 -11.32 14.21 4.60
C SER A 229 -12.11 12.91 4.40
N LEU A 230 -11.47 11.76 4.54
CA LEU A 230 -12.14 10.47 4.45
C LEU A 230 -13.25 10.32 5.49
N ARG A 231 -12.99 10.75 6.74
CA ARG A 231 -14.00 10.74 7.79
C ARG A 231 -15.21 11.60 7.42
N LEU A 232 -14.99 12.82 6.92
CA LEU A 232 -16.07 13.72 6.49
C LEU A 232 -16.86 13.12 5.32
N ASP A 233 -16.20 12.49 4.35
CA ASP A 233 -16.85 11.80 3.24
C ASP A 233 -17.72 10.63 3.73
N TYR A 234 -17.22 9.85 4.70
CA TYR A 234 -17.97 8.77 5.31
C TYR A 234 -19.16 9.24 6.16
N GLU A 235 -19.02 10.38 6.84
CA GLU A 235 -20.13 11.04 7.54
C GLU A 235 -21.18 11.59 6.55
N ALA A 236 -20.75 12.03 5.36
CA ALA A 236 -21.63 12.45 4.27
C ALA A 236 -22.31 11.29 3.51
N GLY A 237 -21.95 10.04 3.80
CA GLY A 237 -22.58 8.84 3.25
C GLY A 237 -21.76 8.10 2.18
N VAL A 238 -20.54 8.55 1.87
CA VAL A 238 -19.60 7.78 1.06
C VAL A 238 -19.29 6.46 1.77
N LYS A 239 -19.25 5.37 1.02
CA LYS A 239 -18.95 4.04 1.57
C LYS A 239 -17.45 3.75 1.44
N PRO A 240 -16.81 3.08 2.42
CA PRO A 240 -15.42 2.63 2.29
C PRO A 240 -15.15 1.84 1.00
N GLN A 241 -16.11 1.04 0.52
CA GLN A 241 -15.98 0.33 -0.76
C GLN A 241 -15.83 1.25 -1.97
N THR A 242 -16.46 2.43 -1.98
CA THR A 242 -16.30 3.41 -3.06
C THR A 242 -14.86 3.94 -3.09
N VAL A 243 -14.29 4.20 -1.91
CA VAL A 243 -12.88 4.64 -1.76
C VAL A 243 -11.92 3.53 -2.18
N VAL A 244 -12.14 2.29 -1.74
CA VAL A 244 -11.35 1.12 -2.16
C VAL A 244 -11.39 0.97 -3.68
N GLN A 245 -12.56 1.12 -4.30
CA GLN A 245 -12.67 1.01 -5.75
C GLN A 245 -11.84 2.09 -6.47
N ALA A 246 -11.91 3.34 -6.04
CA ALA A 246 -11.13 4.43 -6.61
C ALA A 246 -9.62 4.20 -6.42
N ILE A 247 -9.19 3.68 -5.28
CA ILE A 247 -7.79 3.35 -5.01
C ILE A 247 -7.27 2.30 -5.96
N TYR A 248 -8.00 1.20 -6.15
CA TYR A 248 -7.54 0.15 -7.06
C TYR A 248 -7.55 0.61 -8.52
N ASP A 249 -8.46 1.52 -8.90
CA ASP A 249 -8.42 2.16 -10.21
C ASP A 249 -7.16 3.02 -10.39
N ARG A 250 -6.77 3.79 -9.34
CA ARG A 250 -5.49 4.53 -9.32
C ARG A 250 -4.28 3.59 -9.38
N ILE A 251 -4.31 2.46 -8.66
CA ILE A 251 -3.22 1.46 -8.65
C ILE A 251 -3.04 0.85 -10.03
N GLU A 252 -4.13 0.46 -10.70
CA GLU A 252 -4.06 -0.12 -12.04
C GLU A 252 -3.52 0.89 -13.06
N ALA A 253 -3.97 2.14 -12.99
CA ALA A 253 -3.43 3.21 -13.84
C ALA A 253 -1.93 3.47 -13.57
N TYR A 254 -1.50 3.39 -12.31
CA TYR A 254 -0.10 3.64 -11.92
C TYR A 254 0.83 2.47 -12.23
N ARG A 255 0.31 1.25 -12.43
CA ARG A 255 1.09 0.05 -12.74
C ARG A 255 1.94 0.22 -14.00
N GLU A 256 1.46 0.97 -14.99
CA GLU A 256 2.23 1.28 -16.21
C GLU A 256 3.45 2.17 -15.95
N MET A 257 3.42 2.96 -14.88
CA MET A 257 4.50 3.89 -14.52
C MET A 257 5.60 3.19 -13.72
N GLN A 258 5.23 2.41 -12.69
CA GLN A 258 6.17 1.66 -11.85
C GLN A 258 5.61 0.26 -11.52
N PRO A 259 5.79 -0.74 -12.39
CA PRO A 259 5.22 -2.07 -12.20
C PRO A 259 5.80 -2.83 -11.00
N SER A 260 6.98 -2.43 -10.53
CA SER A 260 7.67 -3.01 -9.36
C SER A 260 7.26 -2.39 -8.02
N LEU A 261 6.21 -1.55 -7.98
CA LEU A 261 5.81 -0.84 -6.77
C LEU A 261 5.38 -1.77 -5.63
N TRP A 262 4.64 -2.83 -5.94
CA TRP A 262 4.08 -3.75 -4.95
C TRP A 262 4.83 -5.09 -4.98
N ILE A 263 5.35 -5.52 -3.83
CA ILE A 263 5.81 -6.91 -3.63
C ILE A 263 4.61 -7.81 -3.40
N HIS A 264 3.64 -7.31 -2.61
CA HIS A 264 2.35 -7.95 -2.41
C HIS A 264 1.26 -6.88 -2.51
N LEU A 265 0.28 -7.07 -3.39
CA LEU A 265 -0.93 -6.27 -3.43
C LEU A 265 -2.09 -7.15 -2.99
N GLN A 266 -2.93 -6.68 -2.06
CA GLN A 266 -4.12 -7.42 -1.70
C GLN A 266 -5.05 -7.56 -2.90
N PRO A 267 -5.70 -8.71 -3.08
CA PRO A 267 -6.84 -8.82 -3.97
C PRO A 267 -7.88 -7.76 -3.68
N ILE A 268 -8.39 -7.07 -4.71
CA ILE A 268 -9.42 -6.04 -4.50
C ILE A 268 -10.65 -6.63 -3.80
N GLY A 269 -10.99 -7.88 -4.10
CA GLY A 269 -12.13 -8.55 -3.49
C GLY A 269 -11.99 -8.74 -1.97
N GLU A 270 -10.76 -8.99 -1.48
CA GLU A 270 -10.50 -9.11 -0.05
C GLU A 270 -10.64 -7.75 0.65
N VAL A 271 -10.09 -6.69 0.06
CA VAL A 271 -10.21 -5.33 0.62
C VAL A 271 -11.66 -4.85 0.61
N MET A 272 -12.42 -5.17 -0.44
CA MET A 272 -13.86 -4.84 -0.51
C MET A 272 -14.67 -5.57 0.54
N SER A 273 -14.39 -6.85 0.78
CA SER A 273 -15.01 -7.64 1.84
C SER A 273 -14.69 -7.07 3.23
N GLN A 274 -13.44 -6.69 3.48
CA GLN A 274 -13.02 -6.03 4.72
C GLN A 274 -13.72 -4.68 4.91
N ALA A 275 -13.76 -3.85 3.86
CA ALA A 275 -14.46 -2.57 3.85
C ALA A 275 -15.97 -2.72 4.11
N HIS A 276 -16.60 -3.78 3.59
CA HIS A 276 -17.98 -4.10 3.91
C HIS A 276 -18.15 -4.49 5.39
N ALA A 277 -17.27 -5.35 5.90
CA ALA A 277 -17.31 -5.84 7.28
C ALA A 277 -17.15 -4.71 8.33
N LEU A 278 -16.52 -3.59 7.99
CA LEU A 278 -16.40 -2.43 8.86
C LEU A 278 -17.75 -1.89 9.37
N ASN A 279 -18.79 -1.89 8.52
CA ASN A 279 -20.13 -1.47 8.92
C ASN A 279 -20.83 -2.47 9.83
N GLN A 280 -20.46 -3.75 9.75
CA GLN A 280 -20.99 -4.79 10.63
C GLN A 280 -20.29 -4.77 12.00
N ARG A 281 -18.98 -4.51 12.01
CA ARG A 281 -18.17 -4.41 13.23
C ARG A 281 -18.46 -3.13 14.01
N TRP A 282 -18.69 -2.01 13.33
CA TRP A 282 -19.02 -0.70 13.91
C TRP A 282 -20.25 -0.07 13.24
N PRO A 283 -21.46 -0.52 13.57
CA PRO A 283 -22.70 -0.02 12.95
C PRO A 283 -23.10 1.38 13.43
N ILE A 284 -22.64 1.78 14.62
CA ILE A 284 -22.94 3.07 15.26
C ILE A 284 -21.80 4.05 14.88
N PRO A 285 -22.08 5.15 14.16
CA PRO A 285 -21.03 6.09 13.73
C PRO A 285 -20.17 6.64 14.86
N GLU A 286 -20.76 6.91 16.03
CA GLU A 286 -20.08 7.46 17.21
C GLU A 286 -19.08 6.47 17.84
N GLU A 287 -19.20 5.17 17.54
CA GLU A 287 -18.31 4.11 18.03
C GLU A 287 -17.21 3.74 17.03
N ARG A 288 -17.17 4.39 15.86
CA ARG A 288 -16.17 4.08 14.83
C ARG A 288 -14.77 4.45 15.31
N PRO A 289 -13.79 3.56 15.16
CA PRO A 289 -12.42 3.80 15.58
C PRO A 289 -11.71 4.83 14.68
N PRO A 290 -10.55 5.37 15.12
CA PRO A 290 -9.88 6.48 14.45
C PRO A 290 -9.46 6.24 12.99
N LEU A 291 -9.23 4.99 12.58
CA LEU A 291 -8.81 4.63 11.22
C LEU A 291 -9.91 3.90 10.44
N TRP A 292 -11.18 4.00 10.85
CA TRP A 292 -12.29 3.32 10.20
C TRP A 292 -12.36 3.66 8.71
N GLY A 293 -12.15 2.64 7.86
CA GLY A 293 -12.16 2.78 6.40
C GLY A 293 -10.88 3.35 5.80
N VAL A 294 -9.87 3.70 6.61
CA VAL A 294 -8.65 4.34 6.14
C VAL A 294 -7.72 3.32 5.47
N PRO A 295 -7.42 3.47 4.17
CA PRO A 295 -6.55 2.56 3.42
C PRO A 295 -5.08 2.81 3.71
N PHE A 296 -4.31 1.75 3.99
CA PHE A 296 -2.89 1.85 4.33
C PHE A 296 -2.05 0.72 3.74
N SER A 297 -0.76 0.98 3.56
CA SER A 297 0.23 -0.03 3.18
C SER A 297 1.22 -0.28 4.33
N VAL A 298 1.90 -1.43 4.31
CA VAL A 298 2.98 -1.71 5.27
C VAL A 298 4.23 -2.15 4.54
N LYS A 299 5.37 -1.55 4.84
CA LYS A 299 6.67 -1.94 4.28
C LYS A 299 6.86 -3.45 4.36
N ASP A 300 7.52 -4.03 3.36
CA ASP A 300 7.67 -5.48 3.27
C ASP A 300 8.42 -6.14 4.45
N SER A 301 9.13 -5.37 5.29
CA SER A 301 9.72 -5.85 6.53
C SER A 301 8.76 -5.97 7.72
N ILE A 302 7.47 -5.64 7.57
CA ILE A 302 6.46 -5.71 8.64
C ILE A 302 5.60 -6.95 8.43
N ASP A 303 5.52 -7.82 9.42
CA ASP A 303 4.81 -9.09 9.34
C ASP A 303 3.30 -8.90 9.26
N VAL A 304 2.67 -9.64 8.33
CA VAL A 304 1.22 -9.80 8.23
C VAL A 304 0.94 -11.29 8.13
N VAL A 305 0.15 -11.83 9.07
CA VAL A 305 -0.12 -13.26 9.15
C VAL A 305 -0.61 -13.81 7.80
N GLY A 306 -0.02 -14.91 7.36
CA GLY A 306 -0.38 -15.57 6.09
C GLY A 306 0.16 -14.89 4.83
N ILE A 307 0.86 -13.76 4.92
CA ILE A 307 1.46 -13.06 3.78
C ILE A 307 2.98 -13.07 3.93
N PRO A 308 3.76 -13.50 2.92
CA PRO A 308 5.21 -13.51 3.00
C PRO A 308 5.81 -12.16 3.38
N THR A 309 6.72 -12.18 4.36
CA THR A 309 7.69 -11.13 4.64
C THR A 309 8.96 -11.46 3.87
N THR A 310 9.29 -10.70 2.83
CA THR A 310 10.46 -11.02 1.98
C THR A 310 11.69 -10.19 2.31
N ILE A 311 11.52 -9.05 3.01
CA ILE A 311 12.57 -8.06 3.31
C ILE A 311 13.39 -7.62 2.08
N GLY A 312 12.77 -7.61 0.89
CA GLY A 312 13.49 -7.37 -0.36
C GLY A 312 14.53 -8.46 -0.68
N CYS A 313 14.40 -9.66 -0.12
CA CYS A 313 15.33 -10.79 -0.26
C CYS A 313 14.54 -12.12 -0.31
N PRO A 314 14.13 -12.59 -1.51
CA PRO A 314 13.38 -13.84 -1.68
C PRO A 314 13.99 -15.06 -0.98
N ALA A 315 15.32 -15.14 -0.90
CA ALA A 315 16.04 -16.23 -0.24
C ALA A 315 15.90 -16.27 1.30
N LEU A 316 15.43 -15.18 1.90
CA LEU A 316 15.14 -15.06 3.34
C LEU A 316 13.63 -14.94 3.61
N ALA A 317 12.80 -15.06 2.58
CA ALA A 317 11.37 -14.91 2.73
C ALA A 317 10.77 -16.00 3.63
N PHE A 318 9.86 -15.61 4.50
CA PHE A 318 9.08 -16.52 5.34
C PHE A 318 7.65 -16.00 5.47
N THR A 319 6.72 -16.88 5.83
CA THR A 319 5.33 -16.49 6.11
C THR A 319 5.13 -16.46 7.63
N PRO A 320 4.85 -15.29 8.24
CA PRO A 320 4.70 -15.17 9.68
C PRO A 320 3.39 -15.82 10.15
N THR A 321 3.43 -16.39 11.36
CA THR A 321 2.27 -17.01 12.03
C THR A 321 1.46 -16.02 12.89
N SER A 322 1.97 -14.80 13.05
CA SER A 322 1.31 -13.69 13.72
C SER A 322 1.69 -12.38 13.06
N SER A 323 0.74 -11.45 12.94
CA SER A 323 1.04 -10.11 12.43
C SER A 323 1.85 -9.26 13.41
N ALA A 324 2.55 -8.27 12.89
CA ALA A 324 3.21 -7.24 13.68
C ALA A 324 2.21 -6.51 14.59
N THR A 325 2.66 -6.10 15.77
CA THR A 325 1.79 -5.41 16.73
C THR A 325 1.26 -4.10 16.15
N VAL A 326 2.12 -3.32 15.48
CA VAL A 326 1.73 -2.06 14.82
C VAL A 326 0.69 -2.27 13.71
N TYR A 327 0.83 -3.34 12.91
CA TYR A 327 -0.16 -3.68 11.89
C TYR A 327 -1.52 -3.99 12.53
N GLN A 328 -1.50 -4.82 13.58
CA GLN A 328 -2.72 -5.24 14.27
C GLN A 328 -3.44 -4.05 14.92
N GLN A 329 -2.70 -3.10 15.50
CA GLN A 329 -3.26 -1.86 16.04
C GLN A 329 -4.00 -1.05 14.96
N CYS A 330 -3.45 -0.95 13.74
CA CYS A 330 -4.13 -0.28 12.64
C CYS A 330 -5.41 -1.01 12.19
N ILE A 331 -5.38 -2.34 12.11
CA ILE A 331 -6.56 -3.15 11.76
C ILE A 331 -7.65 -3.04 12.84
N ASP A 332 -7.28 -3.08 14.11
CA ASP A 332 -8.23 -2.93 15.22
C ASP A 332 -8.79 -1.51 15.31
N ALA A 333 -8.03 -0.52 14.84
CA ALA A 333 -8.51 0.84 14.63
C ALA A 333 -9.34 1.02 13.34
N GLY A 334 -9.67 -0.06 12.62
CA GLY A 334 -10.56 -0.06 11.45
C GLY A 334 -9.89 0.24 10.11
N GLY A 335 -8.56 0.26 10.05
CA GLY A 335 -7.81 0.48 8.82
C GLY A 335 -7.97 -0.65 7.80
N LEU A 336 -7.87 -0.32 6.51
CA LEU A 336 -7.94 -1.23 5.39
C LEU A 336 -6.56 -1.48 4.80
N PHE A 337 -6.07 -2.71 4.89
CA PHE A 337 -4.75 -3.06 4.40
C PHE A 337 -4.76 -3.25 2.88
N ILE A 338 -3.95 -2.47 2.16
CA ILE A 338 -3.86 -2.52 0.69
C ILE A 338 -2.73 -3.43 0.21
N GLY A 339 -1.57 -3.44 0.87
CA GLY A 339 -0.46 -4.29 0.42
C GLY A 339 0.90 -3.95 1.03
N LYS A 340 1.91 -4.73 0.61
CA LYS A 340 3.32 -4.55 0.92
C LYS A 340 4.05 -3.93 -0.28
N PRO A 341 4.43 -2.65 -0.20
CA PRO A 341 5.17 -2.02 -1.26
C PRO A 341 6.65 -2.43 -1.21
N ASN A 342 7.33 -2.23 -2.32
CA ASN A 342 8.72 -2.56 -2.52
C ASN A 342 9.64 -1.72 -1.60
N MET A 343 10.80 -2.27 -1.28
CA MET A 343 11.78 -1.69 -0.35
C MET A 343 13.20 -2.05 -0.76
N GLU A 344 14.20 -1.33 -0.24
CA GLU A 344 15.57 -1.79 -0.36
C GLU A 344 15.83 -3.02 0.50
N GLN A 345 16.54 -3.97 -0.10
CA GLN A 345 16.87 -5.26 0.48
C GLN A 345 17.48 -5.10 1.89
N LEU A 346 16.92 -5.86 2.83
CA LEU A 346 17.30 -5.89 4.25
C LEU A 346 17.29 -4.51 4.93
N ALA A 347 16.52 -3.55 4.38
CA ALA A 347 16.55 -2.15 4.79
C ALA A 347 17.99 -1.59 4.89
N THR A 348 18.86 -1.99 3.96
CA THR A 348 20.28 -1.63 3.92
C THR A 348 20.58 -0.67 2.76
N GLY A 349 20.10 0.56 2.90
CA GLY A 349 20.34 1.63 1.94
C GLY A 349 19.52 2.88 2.25
N MET A 350 19.78 3.92 1.47
CA MET A 350 19.06 5.20 1.49
C MET A 350 18.65 5.67 0.09
N THR A 351 18.84 4.86 -0.95
CA THR A 351 18.62 5.29 -2.35
C THR A 351 17.33 4.76 -2.95
N GLY A 352 16.91 3.55 -2.61
CA GLY A 352 15.77 2.87 -3.24
C GLY A 352 16.14 1.99 -4.43
N CYS A 353 17.43 1.87 -4.75
CA CYS A 353 17.91 1.17 -5.95
C CYS A 353 18.35 -0.28 -5.69
N ARG A 354 18.21 -0.77 -4.45
CA ARG A 354 18.76 -2.08 -4.02
C ARG A 354 17.66 -3.11 -3.83
N SER A 355 16.80 -3.32 -4.82
CA SER A 355 15.70 -4.29 -4.75
C SER A 355 15.74 -5.30 -5.89
N PRO A 356 15.59 -6.62 -5.61
CA PRO A 356 15.48 -7.64 -6.64
C PRO A 356 14.13 -7.58 -7.39
N TYR A 357 13.15 -6.83 -6.88
CA TYR A 357 11.85 -6.63 -7.51
C TYR A 357 11.85 -5.50 -8.55
N GLY A 358 12.97 -4.77 -8.66
CA GLY A 358 13.14 -3.64 -9.57
C GLY A 358 13.36 -2.33 -8.82
N THR A 359 14.09 -1.42 -9.46
CA THR A 359 14.36 -0.07 -8.94
C THR A 359 13.16 0.83 -9.13
N LEU A 360 12.77 1.52 -8.07
CA LEU A 360 11.76 2.57 -8.11
C LEU A 360 12.41 3.95 -8.29
N HIS A 361 11.64 4.92 -8.80
CA HIS A 361 12.06 6.30 -9.01
C HIS A 361 11.16 7.28 -8.24
N SER A 362 11.67 8.50 -8.06
CA SER A 362 10.91 9.59 -7.44
C SER A 362 9.61 9.86 -8.20
N THR A 363 8.57 10.25 -7.47
CA THR A 363 7.30 10.71 -8.07
C THR A 363 7.41 12.06 -8.79
N PHE A 364 8.51 12.80 -8.57
CA PHE A 364 8.82 14.06 -9.25
C PHE A 364 9.66 13.88 -10.52
N SER A 365 10.43 12.79 -10.62
CA SER A 365 11.26 12.51 -11.79
C SER A 365 11.59 11.03 -11.90
N LYS A 366 11.46 10.49 -13.13
CA LYS A 366 11.82 9.11 -13.46
C LYS A 366 13.32 8.83 -13.42
N GLU A 367 14.14 9.86 -13.55
CA GLU A 367 15.60 9.76 -13.56
C GLU A 367 16.19 9.76 -12.15
N HIS A 368 15.44 10.27 -11.16
CA HIS A 368 15.93 10.50 -9.82
C HIS A 368 15.51 9.41 -8.86
N ILE A 369 16.36 9.15 -7.88
CA ILE A 369 16.11 8.10 -6.91
C ILE A 369 14.85 8.39 -6.08
N VAL A 370 14.14 7.33 -5.71
CA VAL A 370 12.97 7.40 -4.82
C VAL A 370 13.36 7.62 -3.35
N GLY A 371 14.61 7.32 -2.96
CA GLY A 371 15.03 7.27 -1.57
C GLY A 371 14.71 5.94 -0.90
N GLY A 372 15.43 5.61 0.15
CA GLY A 372 15.34 4.30 0.78
C GLY A 372 15.53 4.33 2.29
N SER A 373 15.21 3.25 2.99
CA SER A 373 14.81 1.94 2.42
C SER A 373 13.29 1.75 2.26
N SER A 374 12.44 2.66 2.75
CA SER A 374 10.98 2.57 2.63
C SER A 374 10.47 3.18 1.31
N SER A 375 11.04 2.72 0.21
CA SER A 375 10.91 3.32 -1.13
C SER A 375 9.48 3.30 -1.66
N GLY A 376 8.89 2.10 -1.80
CA GLY A 376 7.54 1.96 -2.30
C GLY A 376 6.51 2.53 -1.32
N SER A 377 6.76 2.48 -0.01
CA SER A 377 5.91 3.12 0.99
C SER A 377 5.71 4.61 0.68
N ALA A 378 6.77 5.35 0.35
CA ALA A 378 6.67 6.76 0.01
C ALA A 378 5.91 7.00 -1.30
N VAL A 379 6.13 6.16 -2.32
CA VAL A 379 5.41 6.25 -3.60
C VAL A 379 3.91 6.01 -3.40
N THR A 380 3.52 5.00 -2.59
CA THR A 380 2.10 4.69 -2.36
C THR A 380 1.33 5.85 -1.74
N VAL A 381 1.95 6.58 -0.81
CA VAL A 381 1.35 7.78 -0.18
C VAL A 381 1.38 8.96 -1.15
N SER A 382 2.52 9.22 -1.78
CA SER A 382 2.73 10.35 -2.69
C SER A 382 1.78 10.34 -3.90
N GLN A 383 1.43 9.15 -4.39
CA GLN A 383 0.52 8.98 -5.54
C GLN A 383 -0.95 8.81 -5.14
N GLY A 384 -1.29 8.99 -3.86
CA GLY A 384 -2.67 8.85 -3.39
C GLY A 384 -3.23 7.43 -3.63
N LEU A 385 -2.38 6.41 -3.49
CA LEU A 385 -2.78 5.00 -3.55
C LEU A 385 -3.14 4.47 -2.16
N VAL A 386 -2.66 5.12 -1.10
CA VAL A 386 -3.02 4.88 0.30
C VAL A 386 -2.97 6.20 1.07
N SER A 387 -3.67 6.28 2.20
CA SER A 387 -3.62 7.44 3.10
C SER A 387 -2.30 7.55 3.84
N PHE A 388 -1.75 6.40 4.26
CA PHE A 388 -0.47 6.32 4.94
C PHE A 388 0.23 4.99 4.72
N SER A 389 1.51 4.94 5.05
CA SER A 389 2.29 3.70 5.07
C SER A 389 3.04 3.54 6.39
N LEU A 390 2.97 2.33 6.95
CA LEU A 390 3.84 1.90 8.03
C LEU A 390 5.20 1.50 7.45
N GLY A 391 6.28 1.97 8.04
CA GLY A 391 7.62 1.51 7.67
C GLY A 391 8.59 1.54 8.85
N SER A 392 9.88 1.51 8.51
CA SER A 392 10.96 1.48 9.49
C SER A 392 12.03 2.52 9.14
N ASP A 393 12.52 3.21 10.15
CA ASP A 393 13.63 4.16 10.06
C ASP A 393 14.77 3.71 10.99
N THR A 394 15.94 3.46 10.40
CA THR A 394 17.20 3.13 11.11
C THR A 394 18.28 4.19 10.86
N ALA A 395 18.29 4.71 9.63
CA ALA A 395 19.35 5.55 9.08
C ALA A 395 18.80 6.80 8.38
N GLY A 396 17.48 7.01 8.39
CA GLY A 396 16.77 7.95 7.50
C GLY A 396 15.76 7.26 6.59
N SER A 397 15.41 5.98 6.84
CA SER A 397 14.64 5.16 5.92
C SER A 397 13.17 5.54 5.76
N ILE A 398 12.65 6.47 6.56
CA ILE A 398 11.38 7.14 6.32
C ILE A 398 11.60 8.57 5.85
N ARG A 399 12.52 9.29 6.49
CA ARG A 399 12.76 10.71 6.24
C ARG A 399 13.25 11.01 4.82
N VAL A 400 14.21 10.25 4.31
CA VAL A 400 14.78 10.46 2.96
C VAL A 400 13.76 10.16 1.84
N PRO A 401 13.08 9.00 1.82
CA PRO A 401 12.06 8.79 0.80
C PRO A 401 10.86 9.73 0.95
N ALA A 402 10.56 10.22 2.16
CA ALA A 402 9.54 11.27 2.34
C ALA A 402 9.90 12.56 1.57
N LEU A 403 11.15 13.04 1.73
CA LEU A 403 11.67 14.20 0.98
C LEU A 403 11.50 14.01 -0.53
N TYR A 404 12.06 12.93 -1.09
CA TYR A 404 12.14 12.78 -2.54
C TYR A 404 10.80 12.50 -3.22
N ASN A 405 9.75 12.23 -2.45
CA ASN A 405 8.40 12.00 -2.96
C ASN A 405 7.39 13.00 -2.41
N GLY A 406 7.85 14.07 -1.75
CA GLY A 406 7.02 15.20 -1.33
C GLY A 406 5.91 14.82 -0.35
N VAL A 407 6.18 13.88 0.56
CA VAL A 407 5.26 13.47 1.63
C VAL A 407 5.91 13.72 2.99
N PHE A 408 5.14 13.57 4.08
CA PHE A 408 5.67 13.68 5.43
C PHE A 408 6.26 12.35 5.88
N GLY A 409 7.39 12.43 6.59
CA GLY A 409 8.02 11.27 7.21
C GLY A 409 8.17 11.49 8.71
N PHE A 410 7.39 10.76 9.52
CA PHE A 410 7.44 10.86 10.98
C PHE A 410 8.17 9.67 11.60
N LYS A 411 9.30 9.97 12.25
CA LYS A 411 10.07 9.05 13.08
C LYS A 411 9.82 9.38 14.56
N PRO A 412 9.03 8.59 15.29
CA PRO A 412 8.80 8.82 16.71
C PRO A 412 10.06 8.49 17.55
N THR A 413 9.94 8.69 18.85
CA THR A 413 10.87 8.15 19.85
C THR A 413 10.96 6.64 19.70
N LYS A 414 12.17 6.10 19.69
CA LYS A 414 12.38 4.66 19.54
C LYS A 414 11.77 3.92 20.74
N GLY A 415 11.04 2.84 20.45
CA GLY A 415 10.43 1.98 21.46
C GLY A 415 9.08 2.49 22.00
N THR A 416 8.55 3.63 21.56
CA THR A 416 7.17 4.04 21.93
C THR A 416 6.11 3.39 21.04
N VAL A 417 6.51 2.91 19.86
CA VAL A 417 5.71 2.07 18.96
C VAL A 417 6.40 0.71 18.90
N SER A 418 5.65 -0.36 19.11
CA SER A 418 6.19 -1.72 19.15
C SER A 418 6.79 -2.12 17.81
N ALA A 419 8.02 -2.65 17.85
CA ALA A 419 8.71 -3.24 16.71
C ALA A 419 8.49 -4.77 16.63
N ARG A 420 7.65 -5.35 17.48
CA ARG A 420 7.37 -6.80 17.44
C ARG A 420 6.68 -7.19 16.13
N GLY A 421 7.26 -8.17 15.45
CA GLY A 421 6.87 -8.58 14.09
C GLY A 421 7.37 -7.63 13.00
N VAL A 422 8.33 -6.76 13.30
CA VAL A 422 9.09 -6.01 12.30
C VAL A 422 10.45 -6.66 12.17
N TYR A 423 10.79 -7.12 10.96
CA TYR A 423 12.08 -7.72 10.70
C TYR A 423 13.19 -6.68 10.87
N PRO A 424 14.19 -6.93 11.74
CA PRO A 424 15.16 -5.92 12.10
C PRO A 424 16.13 -5.64 10.96
N ALA A 425 16.62 -4.40 10.92
CA ALA A 425 17.84 -4.00 10.23
C ALA A 425 18.97 -3.85 11.23
N CYS A 426 18.78 -3.02 12.25
CA CYS A 426 19.71 -2.82 13.35
C CYS A 426 18.83 -2.68 14.59
N GLN A 427 18.52 -3.78 15.26
CA GLN A 427 17.43 -3.85 16.23
C GLN A 427 17.56 -2.79 17.34
N HIS A 428 18.79 -2.48 17.79
CA HIS A 428 19.02 -1.42 18.76
C HIS A 428 18.72 0.00 18.25
N GLN A 429 18.67 0.22 16.93
CA GLN A 429 18.50 1.53 16.29
C GLN A 429 17.18 1.68 15.52
N ASP A 430 16.52 0.58 15.19
CA ASP A 430 15.29 0.58 14.41
C ASP A 430 14.14 1.30 15.12
N CYS A 431 13.35 2.02 14.34
CA CYS A 431 12.15 2.71 14.80
C CYS A 431 11.02 2.49 13.80
N VAL A 432 9.91 1.90 14.24
CA VAL A 432 8.66 1.92 13.46
C VAL A 432 8.23 3.37 13.28
N SER A 433 7.90 3.73 12.05
CA SER A 433 7.79 5.12 11.60
C SER A 433 6.78 5.21 10.46
N PHE A 434 6.32 6.43 10.16
CA PHE A 434 5.12 6.65 9.33
C PHE A 434 5.43 7.56 8.13
N LEU A 435 4.85 7.22 6.97
CA LEU A 435 4.74 8.11 5.81
C LEU A 435 3.29 8.55 5.66
N THR A 436 3.04 9.86 5.56
CA THR A 436 1.68 10.44 5.53
C THR A 436 1.60 11.64 4.59
N THR A 437 0.37 12.05 4.25
CA THR A 437 0.10 13.24 3.44
C THR A 437 0.10 14.54 4.25
N SER A 438 -0.12 14.46 5.57
CA SER A 438 -0.10 15.61 6.48
C SER A 438 0.51 15.27 7.85
N VAL A 439 0.89 16.30 8.61
CA VAL A 439 1.32 16.13 10.02
C VAL A 439 0.15 15.69 10.90
N GLY A 440 -1.08 16.10 10.57
CA GLY A 440 -2.31 15.67 11.25
C GLY A 440 -2.53 14.16 11.19
N ASP A 441 -2.30 13.58 10.03
CA ASP A 441 -2.42 12.14 9.84
C ASP A 441 -1.31 11.39 10.59
N ALA A 442 -0.07 11.91 10.56
CA ALA A 442 1.06 11.32 11.30
C ALA A 442 0.78 11.23 12.80
N GLU A 443 0.22 12.28 13.39
CA GLU A 443 -0.20 12.28 14.78
C GLU A 443 -1.32 11.26 15.04
N SER A 444 -2.35 11.24 14.20
CA SER A 444 -3.50 10.32 14.35
C SER A 444 -3.06 8.85 14.34
N ILE A 445 -2.15 8.49 13.44
CA ILE A 445 -1.61 7.12 13.34
C ILE A 445 -0.71 6.82 14.54
N TRP A 446 0.13 7.76 14.96
CA TRP A 446 0.99 7.59 16.13
C TRP A 446 0.17 7.39 17.41
N GLU A 447 -0.93 8.12 17.61
CA GLU A 447 -1.83 7.91 18.75
C GLU A 447 -2.45 6.50 18.76
N VAL A 448 -2.76 5.93 17.59
CA VAL A 448 -3.24 4.54 17.45
C VAL A 448 -2.13 3.53 17.79
N CYS A 449 -0.90 3.80 17.35
CA CYS A 449 0.19 2.83 17.40
C CYS A 449 1.03 2.90 18.69
N LYS A 450 1.07 4.06 19.35
CA LYS A 450 1.91 4.26 20.54
C LYS A 450 1.37 3.45 21.71
N GLY A 451 2.27 2.84 22.46
CA GLY A 451 1.90 2.04 23.61
C GLY A 451 3.04 1.16 24.07
N PHE A 452 3.11 0.94 25.38
CA PHE A 452 4.10 0.04 25.94
C PHE A 452 3.74 -1.42 25.63
N ASP A 453 4.55 -2.07 24.79
CA ASP A 453 4.44 -3.50 24.52
C ASP A 453 5.45 -4.27 25.37
N LYS A 454 4.97 -4.89 26.46
CA LYS A 454 5.80 -5.66 27.39
C LYS A 454 6.58 -6.82 26.75
N MET A 455 6.20 -7.25 25.54
CA MET A 455 6.84 -8.34 24.83
C MET A 455 7.88 -7.86 23.82
N ASP A 456 7.96 -6.56 23.56
CA ASP A 456 9.05 -5.95 22.81
C ASP A 456 10.17 -5.55 23.78
N PHE A 457 11.35 -6.13 23.58
CA PHE A 457 12.50 -5.97 24.48
C PHE A 457 13.08 -4.55 24.48
N PHE A 458 12.77 -3.75 23.47
CA PHE A 458 13.20 -2.36 23.35
C PHE A 458 12.07 -1.36 23.56
N ALA A 459 10.85 -1.82 23.89
CA ALA A 459 9.74 -0.94 24.19
C ALA A 459 10.03 -0.10 25.42
N LYS A 460 9.64 1.18 25.35
CA LYS A 460 9.74 2.14 26.44
C LYS A 460 8.35 2.45 26.97
N PRO A 461 8.17 2.52 28.30
CA PRO A 461 6.95 3.08 28.84
C PRO A 461 6.83 4.54 28.41
N CYS A 462 5.60 5.06 28.35
CA CYS A 462 5.39 6.49 28.19
C CYS A 462 6.10 7.21 29.35
N LEU A 463 7.11 8.00 29.03
CA LEU A 463 7.84 8.78 30.03
C LEU A 463 6.96 9.98 30.41
N PRO A 464 6.72 10.23 31.71
CA PRO A 464 6.10 11.48 32.13
C PRO A 464 7.03 12.63 31.74
N LEU A 465 6.56 13.54 30.89
CA LEU A 465 7.27 14.77 30.60
C LEU A 465 7.04 15.74 31.76
N THR A 466 8.09 16.46 32.16
CA THR A 466 7.93 17.64 33.00
C THR A 466 7.28 18.71 32.13
N GLU A 467 6.00 18.96 32.34
CA GLU A 467 5.32 20.02 31.60
C GLU A 467 5.84 21.40 32.04
N PRO A 468 5.93 22.36 31.11
CA PRO A 468 6.26 23.74 31.44
C PRO A 468 5.31 24.28 32.51
N SER A 469 5.79 25.23 33.31
CA SER A 469 4.96 25.85 34.34
C SER A 469 3.87 26.77 33.75
N THR A 470 4.04 27.15 32.48
CA THR A 470 3.16 28.02 31.71
C THR A 470 2.40 27.24 30.64
N GLU A 471 1.07 27.35 30.63
CA GLU A 471 0.25 26.91 29.50
C GLU A 471 0.53 27.82 28.29
N PHE A 472 0.90 27.25 27.15
CA PHE A 472 1.10 28.00 25.91
C PHE A 472 -0.25 28.28 25.26
N SER A 473 -0.57 29.57 25.12
CA SER A 473 -1.94 30.01 24.87
C SER A 473 -2.40 29.91 23.42
N ASN A 474 -1.53 29.61 22.43
CA ASN A 474 -1.90 29.30 21.02
C ASN A 474 -0.74 28.82 20.12
N GLU A 475 0.49 29.32 20.31
CA GLU A 475 1.68 28.92 19.55
C GLU A 475 2.73 28.34 20.48
N LEU A 476 3.48 27.32 20.02
CA LEU A 476 4.58 26.75 20.77
C LEU A 476 5.85 27.56 20.51
N PRO A 477 6.41 28.28 21.51
CA PRO A 477 7.73 28.90 21.34
C PRO A 477 8.77 27.81 21.08
N PHE A 478 9.76 28.13 20.27
CA PHE A 478 10.82 27.21 19.95
C PHE A 478 12.16 27.92 19.70
N ARG A 479 13.22 27.16 19.95
CA ARG A 479 14.59 27.54 19.65
C ARG A 479 15.13 26.54 18.65
N PHE A 480 15.87 27.01 17.65
CA PHE A 480 16.40 26.10 16.63
C PHE A 480 17.89 26.31 16.39
N GLY A 481 18.62 25.20 16.33
CA GLY A 481 19.99 25.17 15.82
C GLY A 481 20.04 24.54 14.43
N VAL A 482 21.16 24.78 13.75
CA VAL A 482 21.46 24.26 12.41
C VAL A 482 22.89 23.72 12.37
N PRO A 483 23.23 22.83 11.42
CA PRO A 483 24.60 22.37 11.26
C PRO A 483 25.56 23.52 10.94
N PRO A 484 26.85 23.40 11.31
CA PRO A 484 27.85 24.40 10.97
C PRO A 484 28.08 24.45 9.45
N ASP A 485 28.54 25.60 8.96
CA ASP A 485 28.75 25.84 7.52
C ASP A 485 29.59 24.76 6.85
N ALA A 486 30.66 24.30 7.52
CA ALA A 486 31.54 23.24 7.01
C ALA A 486 30.82 21.90 6.78
N THR A 487 29.77 21.59 7.55
CA THR A 487 28.96 20.38 7.30
C THR A 487 27.95 20.64 6.18
N LEU A 488 27.41 21.86 6.08
CA LEU A 488 26.49 22.27 5.02
C LEU A 488 27.15 22.35 3.64
N GLU A 489 28.49 22.40 3.54
CA GLU A 489 29.25 22.28 2.27
C GLU A 489 28.98 20.94 1.54
N ALA A 490 28.49 19.92 2.24
CA ALA A 490 28.06 18.68 1.61
C ALA A 490 26.83 18.85 0.70
N CYS A 491 26.04 19.91 0.90
CA CYS A 491 24.84 20.19 0.14
C CYS A 491 25.19 20.67 -1.28
N SER A 492 24.35 20.31 -2.25
CA SER A 492 24.41 20.96 -3.56
C SER A 492 24.13 22.47 -3.41
N PRO A 493 24.62 23.33 -4.32
CA PRO A 493 24.41 24.77 -4.22
C PRO A 493 22.93 25.17 -4.09
N VAL A 494 22.04 24.49 -4.82
CA VAL A 494 20.58 24.75 -4.74
C VAL A 494 19.99 24.31 -3.40
N TYR A 495 20.39 23.15 -2.87
CA TYR A 495 19.96 22.72 -1.54
C TYR A 495 20.44 23.66 -0.44
N ARG A 496 21.68 24.15 -0.56
CA ARG A 496 22.22 25.13 0.39
C ARG A 496 21.41 26.42 0.38
N GLN A 497 21.11 26.94 -0.81
CA GLN A 497 20.31 28.15 -0.97
C GLN A 497 18.89 27.99 -0.38
N LEU A 498 18.22 26.87 -0.66
CA LEU A 498 16.88 26.60 -0.15
C LEU A 498 16.88 26.38 1.37
N PHE A 499 17.91 25.74 1.92
CA PHE A 499 18.08 25.60 3.36
C PHE A 499 18.24 26.97 4.03
N ASP A 500 19.04 27.87 3.47
CA ASP A 500 19.20 29.23 3.99
C ASP A 500 17.86 30.01 3.99
N ARG A 501 16.98 29.76 3.00
CA ARG A 501 15.61 30.30 2.98
C ARG A 501 14.77 29.75 4.13
N VAL A 502 14.80 28.45 4.39
CA VAL A 502 14.12 27.83 5.53
C VAL A 502 14.61 28.43 6.84
N VAL A 503 15.93 28.54 7.03
CA VAL A 503 16.53 29.14 8.23
C VAL A 503 16.08 30.58 8.43
N LYS A 504 15.90 31.34 7.34
CA LYS A 504 15.35 32.70 7.41
C LYS A 504 13.86 32.69 7.81
N ALA A 505 13.07 31.77 7.26
CA ALA A 505 11.65 31.65 7.54
C ALA A 505 11.36 31.23 9.00
N LEU A 506 12.22 30.40 9.59
CA LEU A 506 12.09 29.98 11.00
C LEU A 506 12.37 31.10 12.01
N LYS A 507 12.97 32.23 11.60
CA LYS A 507 13.22 33.38 12.47
C LYS A 507 11.94 34.21 12.60
N THR A 508 11.12 33.86 13.58
CA THR A 508 9.85 34.53 13.90
C THR A 508 9.84 35.01 15.36
N GLU A 509 8.74 35.57 15.83
CA GLU A 509 8.59 35.89 17.26
C GLU A 509 8.64 34.64 18.14
N SER A 510 8.07 33.53 17.64
CA SER A 510 8.03 32.23 18.29
C SER A 510 9.29 31.38 18.03
N GLY A 511 10.04 31.65 16.95
CA GLY A 511 11.22 30.87 16.55
C GLY A 511 12.55 31.62 16.68
N LYS A 512 13.39 31.23 17.65
CA LYS A 512 14.68 31.89 17.93
C LYS A 512 15.89 31.01 17.55
N PRO A 513 16.86 31.52 16.77
CA PRO A 513 18.07 30.76 16.49
C PRO A 513 18.93 30.62 17.75
N VAL A 514 19.54 29.45 17.93
CA VAL A 514 20.49 29.17 19.02
C VAL A 514 21.71 28.44 18.47
N ASP A 515 22.87 28.73 19.05
CA ASP A 515 24.10 28.00 18.75
C ASP A 515 24.09 26.68 19.52
N LEU A 516 24.08 25.55 18.81
CA LEU A 516 24.07 24.21 19.38
C LEU A 516 25.42 23.55 19.11
N ASP A 517 25.97 22.84 20.10
CA ASP A 517 27.16 22.03 19.88
C ASP A 517 26.85 20.87 18.91
N TRP A 518 27.40 20.96 17.70
CA TRP A 518 27.21 19.96 16.64
C TRP A 518 28.02 18.68 16.86
N ALA A 519 29.09 18.71 17.66
CA ALA A 519 30.02 17.61 17.82
C ALA A 519 29.36 16.26 18.18
N PRO A 520 28.46 16.17 19.19
CA PRO A 520 27.82 14.88 19.52
C PRO A 520 26.96 14.32 18.38
N PHE A 521 26.32 15.17 17.57
CA PHE A 521 25.53 14.74 16.41
C PHE A 521 26.43 14.15 15.32
N ALA A 522 27.52 14.85 14.98
CA ALA A 522 28.49 14.36 14.00
C ALA A 522 29.13 13.04 14.45
N CYS A 523 29.59 12.95 15.70
CA CYS A 523 30.20 11.73 16.22
C CYS A 523 29.21 10.55 16.27
N ALA A 524 27.95 10.79 16.63
CA ALA A 524 26.92 9.77 16.62
C ALA A 524 26.56 9.31 15.19
N ASN A 525 26.63 10.19 14.19
CA ASN A 525 26.34 9.85 12.80
C ASN A 525 27.30 8.76 12.26
N GLU A 526 28.56 8.83 12.67
CA GLU A 526 29.61 7.88 12.28
C GLU A 526 29.43 6.49 12.90
N LEU A 527 28.79 6.38 14.07
CA LEU A 527 28.66 5.10 14.78
C LEU A 527 27.87 4.05 14.00
N LEU A 528 26.94 4.47 13.13
CA LEU A 528 26.06 3.53 12.43
C LEU A 528 26.80 2.71 11.37
N TYR A 529 27.43 3.35 10.39
CA TYR A 529 28.13 2.67 9.28
C TYR A 529 29.66 2.75 9.38
N GLY A 530 30.21 3.80 10.00
CA GLY A 530 31.65 3.93 10.26
C GLY A 530 32.09 3.13 11.50
N GLY A 531 31.20 2.98 12.47
CA GLY A 531 31.39 2.19 13.69
C GLY A 531 30.97 0.72 13.57
N THR A 532 30.70 0.11 14.72
CA THR A 532 30.36 -1.32 14.84
C THR A 532 28.88 -1.64 14.69
N PHE A 533 27.97 -0.65 14.74
CA PHE A 533 26.53 -0.93 14.70
C PHE A 533 26.06 -1.57 13.40
N VAL A 534 26.75 -1.31 12.27
CA VAL A 534 26.48 -1.99 11.00
C VAL A 534 26.57 -3.53 11.11
N LEU A 535 27.37 -4.06 12.04
CA LEU A 535 27.50 -5.50 12.26
C LEU A 535 26.22 -6.13 12.82
N GLU A 536 25.36 -5.35 13.48
CA GLU A 536 24.08 -5.86 13.98
C GLU A 536 23.18 -6.36 12.84
N ARG A 537 23.34 -5.81 11.62
CA ARG A 537 22.63 -6.28 10.41
C ARG A 537 22.91 -7.73 10.08
N LEU A 538 24.03 -8.30 10.55
CA LEU A 538 24.35 -9.71 10.34
C LEU A 538 23.63 -10.63 11.31
N THR A 539 23.16 -10.12 12.46
CA THR A 539 22.43 -10.90 13.47
C THR A 539 21.07 -11.39 12.97
N ILE A 540 20.57 -10.77 11.90
CA ILE A 540 19.28 -11.09 11.28
C ILE A 540 19.38 -12.29 10.33
N LEU A 541 20.60 -12.71 9.99
CA LEU A 541 20.87 -13.83 9.10
C LEU A 541 21.01 -15.12 9.94
N PRO A 542 20.48 -16.26 9.49
CA PRO A 542 20.75 -17.54 10.14
C PRO A 542 22.26 -17.82 10.22
N GLU A 543 22.68 -18.62 11.21
CA GLU A 543 24.07 -19.00 11.38
C GLU A 543 24.64 -19.63 10.10
N GLY A 544 25.81 -19.18 9.66
CA GLY A 544 26.47 -19.63 8.42
C GLY A 544 25.84 -19.11 7.11
N TRP A 545 24.61 -18.57 7.16
CA TRP A 545 23.86 -18.20 5.96
C TRP A 545 24.58 -17.19 5.08
N PHE A 546 25.20 -16.17 5.68
CA PHE A 546 25.89 -15.12 4.92
C PHE A 546 27.02 -15.69 4.05
N GLU A 547 27.89 -16.55 4.60
CA GLU A 547 29.01 -17.09 3.82
C GLU A 547 28.55 -18.00 2.69
N GLU A 548 27.48 -18.76 2.90
CA GLU A 548 26.92 -19.69 1.92
C GLU A 548 26.09 -19.00 0.83
N ASN A 549 25.45 -17.86 1.15
CA ASN A 549 24.40 -17.27 0.33
C ASN A 549 24.64 -15.80 -0.08
N LYS A 550 25.72 -15.14 0.36
CA LYS A 550 25.96 -13.70 0.07
C LYS A 550 25.86 -13.29 -1.41
N GLN A 551 26.04 -14.21 -2.35
CA GLN A 551 25.83 -13.99 -3.78
C GLN A 551 24.38 -13.64 -4.17
N VAL A 552 23.39 -14.00 -3.34
CA VAL A 552 21.97 -13.67 -3.58
C VAL A 552 21.62 -12.25 -3.12
N LEU A 553 22.50 -11.63 -2.33
CA LEU A 553 22.33 -10.25 -1.93
C LEU A 553 22.67 -9.31 -3.08
N HIS A 554 21.98 -8.18 -3.12
CA HIS A 554 22.31 -7.07 -4.00
C HIS A 554 23.79 -6.71 -3.81
N PRO A 555 24.57 -6.50 -4.90
CA PRO A 555 26.03 -6.31 -4.81
C PRO A 555 26.45 -5.22 -3.81
N ALA A 556 25.72 -4.09 -3.77
CA ALA A 556 26.00 -3.02 -2.81
C ALA A 556 25.76 -3.46 -1.35
N THR A 557 24.67 -4.20 -1.07
CA THR A 557 24.35 -4.72 0.26
C THR A 557 25.40 -5.73 0.71
N ARG A 558 25.81 -6.64 -0.19
CA ARG A 558 26.90 -7.58 0.05
C ARG A 558 28.20 -6.84 0.41
N SER A 559 28.59 -5.85 -0.38
CA SER A 559 29.82 -5.07 -0.14
C SER A 559 29.81 -4.34 1.20
N VAL A 560 28.64 -3.85 1.66
CA VAL A 560 28.52 -3.27 3.01
C VAL A 560 28.83 -4.31 4.08
N PHE A 561 28.27 -5.51 3.97
CA PHE A 561 28.47 -6.58 4.96
C PHE A 561 29.89 -7.13 4.94
N GLU A 562 30.46 -7.39 3.76
CA GLU A 562 31.86 -7.80 3.60
C GLU A 562 32.82 -6.72 4.14
N GLY A 563 32.55 -5.45 3.83
CA GLY A 563 33.34 -4.32 4.32
C GLY A 563 33.26 -4.17 5.84
N ALA A 564 32.10 -4.40 6.46
CA ALA A 564 31.94 -4.39 7.91
C ALA A 564 32.73 -5.54 8.57
N LEU A 565 32.63 -6.76 8.04
CA LEU A 565 33.36 -7.93 8.55
C LEU A 565 34.87 -7.79 8.40
N ALA A 566 35.34 -7.24 7.27
CA ALA A 566 36.76 -7.05 7.00
C ALA A 566 37.47 -6.12 7.99
N ARG A 567 36.72 -5.30 8.76
CA ARG A 567 37.28 -4.45 9.83
C ARG A 567 37.81 -5.26 11.01
N GLY A 568 37.37 -6.51 11.19
CA GLY A 568 37.80 -7.36 12.30
C GLY A 568 37.46 -6.79 13.68
N SER A 569 36.37 -6.01 13.79
CA SER A 569 35.94 -5.42 15.05
C SER A 569 35.63 -6.49 16.09
N THR A 570 36.05 -6.23 17.33
CA THR A 570 35.85 -7.16 18.45
C THR A 570 34.59 -6.82 19.24
N ALA A 571 34.13 -7.74 20.10
CA ALA A 571 33.06 -7.44 21.05
C ALA A 571 33.38 -6.21 21.94
N VAL A 572 34.66 -6.00 22.27
CA VAL A 572 35.09 -4.82 23.05
C VAL A 572 34.83 -3.53 22.28
N ASP A 573 35.01 -3.53 20.96
CA ASP A 573 34.73 -2.37 20.12
C ASP A 573 33.24 -2.05 20.05
N VAL A 574 32.39 -3.09 20.01
CA VAL A 574 30.92 -2.94 20.12
C VAL A 574 30.55 -2.24 21.43
N PHE A 575 31.07 -2.72 22.57
CA PHE A 575 30.78 -2.07 23.86
C PHE A 575 31.35 -0.66 23.96
N ARG A 576 32.50 -0.38 23.34
CA ARG A 576 33.04 1.00 23.27
C ARG A 576 32.11 1.92 22.51
N ASP A 577 31.57 1.49 21.36
CA ASP A 577 30.63 2.30 20.59
C ASP A 577 29.28 2.46 21.31
N LEU A 578 28.80 1.44 22.03
CA LEU A 578 27.63 1.57 22.91
C LEU A 578 27.87 2.59 24.04
N HIS A 579 29.06 2.59 24.66
CA HIS A 579 29.42 3.59 25.66
C HIS A 579 29.46 5.01 25.07
N LYS A 580 30.05 5.18 23.88
CA LYS A 580 30.03 6.47 23.16
C LYS A 580 28.60 6.92 22.86
N GLN A 581 27.75 6.01 22.37
CA GLN A 581 26.34 6.30 22.12
C GLN A 581 25.66 6.82 23.39
N ALA A 582 25.85 6.15 24.54
CA ALA A 582 25.27 6.58 25.81
C ALA A 582 25.80 7.97 26.25
N GLN A 583 27.09 8.24 26.05
CA GLN A 583 27.70 9.55 26.34
C GLN A 583 27.08 10.65 25.46
N TYR A 584 27.00 10.43 24.15
CA TYR A 584 26.45 11.43 23.22
C TYR A 584 24.96 11.67 23.47
N LYS A 585 24.18 10.64 23.79
CA LYS A 585 22.77 10.79 24.19
C LYS A 585 22.64 11.74 25.38
N ARG A 586 23.45 11.56 26.43
CA ARG A 586 23.40 12.41 27.63
C ARG A 586 23.68 13.87 27.29
N VAL A 587 24.68 14.14 26.45
CA VAL A 587 25.00 15.50 26.02
C VAL A 587 23.84 16.10 25.23
N VAL A 588 23.21 15.33 24.34
CA VAL A 588 22.12 15.82 23.48
C VAL A 588 20.82 16.05 24.24
N GLU A 589 20.56 15.30 25.32
CA GLU A 589 19.45 15.56 26.26
C GLU A 589 19.54 16.96 26.89
N ASP A 590 20.75 17.47 27.14
CA ASP A 590 20.96 18.83 27.68
C ASP A 590 20.86 19.92 26.57
N ILE A 591 21.03 19.54 25.31
CA ILE A 591 20.95 20.44 24.14
C ILE A 591 19.50 20.60 23.68
N LEU A 592 18.82 19.49 23.41
CA LEU A 592 17.46 19.43 22.88
C LEU A 592 16.48 19.30 24.04
N THR A 593 16.05 20.43 24.59
CA THR A 593 15.24 20.53 25.81
C THR A 593 13.84 21.08 25.53
N PHE A 594 12.93 20.90 26.48
CA PHE A 594 11.63 21.58 26.51
C PHE A 594 11.43 22.22 27.89
N ASN A 595 11.26 23.54 27.92
CA ASN A 595 11.13 24.34 29.15
C ASN A 595 10.27 25.59 28.90
N ASP A 596 10.25 26.54 29.84
CA ASP A 596 9.44 27.77 29.73
C ASP A 596 9.84 28.66 28.53
N ASP A 597 11.06 28.52 27.98
CA ASP A 597 11.48 29.21 26.73
C ASP A 597 11.01 28.49 25.45
N GLY A 598 10.37 27.33 25.59
CA GLY A 598 9.86 26.53 24.49
C GLY A 598 10.69 25.28 24.16
N LEU A 599 10.42 24.70 22.99
CA LEU A 599 11.10 23.48 22.49
C LEU A 599 12.40 23.84 21.77
N THR A 600 13.53 23.26 22.16
CA THR A 600 14.77 23.33 21.37
C THR A 600 14.81 22.20 20.35
N ILE A 601 14.91 22.56 19.07
CA ILE A 601 15.04 21.62 17.95
C ILE A 601 16.36 21.80 17.19
N MET A 602 16.78 20.76 16.50
CA MET A 602 17.78 20.82 15.44
C MET A 602 17.06 20.78 14.08
N VAL A 603 17.43 21.65 13.15
CA VAL A 603 16.90 21.67 11.79
C VAL A 603 18.02 21.38 10.82
N VAL A 604 17.88 20.32 10.03
CA VAL A 604 18.88 19.89 9.05
C VAL A 604 18.25 19.69 7.67
N PRO A 605 19.00 19.86 6.56
CA PRO A 605 18.56 19.32 5.27
C PRO A 605 18.28 17.82 5.43
N THR A 606 17.15 17.33 4.91
CA THR A 606 16.83 15.90 5.04
C THR A 606 17.83 15.02 4.28
N ALA A 607 18.32 15.53 3.15
CA ALA A 607 19.43 14.99 2.38
C ALA A 607 20.24 16.17 1.77
N PRO A 608 21.52 15.98 1.41
CA PRO A 608 22.33 17.07 0.86
C PRO A 608 22.08 17.37 -0.64
N PHE A 609 21.54 16.43 -1.40
CA PHE A 609 21.23 16.57 -2.82
C PHE A 609 20.24 15.47 -3.25
N HIS A 610 19.74 15.50 -4.49
CA HIS A 610 18.90 14.45 -5.08
C HIS A 610 19.64 13.80 -6.25
N PRO A 611 20.24 12.61 -6.09
CA PRO A 611 20.98 11.97 -7.16
C PRO A 611 20.07 11.32 -8.20
N THR A 612 20.62 11.12 -9.40
CA THR A 612 19.99 10.26 -10.40
C THR A 612 20.22 8.78 -10.08
N ILE A 613 19.38 7.91 -10.63
CA ILE A 613 19.56 6.46 -10.55
C ILE A 613 20.88 6.06 -11.22
N GLU A 614 21.22 6.66 -12.35
CA GLU A 614 22.46 6.40 -13.07
C GLU A 614 23.71 6.77 -12.25
N GLU A 615 23.68 7.91 -11.53
CA GLU A 615 24.75 8.29 -10.61
C GLU A 615 24.93 7.24 -9.51
N VAL A 616 23.82 6.75 -8.93
CA VAL A 616 23.85 5.70 -7.90
C VAL A 616 24.35 4.37 -8.45
N GLU A 617 24.05 4.01 -9.70
CA GLU A 617 24.62 2.81 -10.32
C GLU A 617 26.14 2.89 -10.47
N LYS A 618 26.68 4.08 -10.76
CA LYS A 618 28.12 4.32 -10.91
C LYS A 618 28.86 4.30 -9.56
N ASP A 619 28.26 4.84 -8.50
CA ASP A 619 28.85 4.87 -7.15
C ASP A 619 27.80 4.57 -6.04
N PRO A 620 27.38 3.30 -5.90
CA PRO A 620 26.26 2.94 -5.04
C PRO A 620 26.57 3.08 -3.54
N LEU A 621 27.85 3.01 -3.15
CA LEU A 621 28.26 3.13 -1.75
C LEU A 621 28.62 4.57 -1.39
N GLY A 622 29.37 5.27 -2.24
CA GLY A 622 29.79 6.64 -1.97
C GLY A 622 28.62 7.62 -1.98
N ILE A 623 27.69 7.51 -2.94
CA ILE A 623 26.48 8.35 -2.95
C ILE A 623 25.62 8.06 -1.73
N ASN A 624 25.37 6.79 -1.41
CA ASN A 624 24.60 6.42 -0.21
C ASN A 624 25.24 6.98 1.07
N GLY A 625 26.57 6.93 1.18
CA GLY A 625 27.30 7.52 2.31
C GLY A 625 27.12 9.03 2.42
N ARG A 626 27.15 9.75 1.29
CA ARG A 626 26.90 11.20 1.27
C ARG A 626 25.45 11.55 1.66
N LEU A 627 24.46 10.78 1.19
CA LEU A 627 23.05 10.99 1.57
C LEU A 627 22.81 10.93 3.08
N ALA A 628 23.65 10.19 3.80
CA ALA A 628 23.56 10.01 5.24
C ALA A 628 24.09 11.17 6.11
N THR A 629 24.64 12.23 5.50
CA THR A 629 25.32 13.34 6.21
C THR A 629 24.50 13.90 7.38
N PHE A 630 23.17 13.94 7.26
CA PHE A 630 22.27 14.54 8.24
C PHE A 630 21.29 13.55 8.89
N ALA A 631 21.51 12.24 8.75
CA ALA A 631 20.43 11.27 8.94
C ALA A 631 20.63 10.24 10.06
N HIS A 632 21.81 9.60 10.16
CA HIS A 632 22.01 8.45 11.04
C HIS A 632 21.89 8.78 12.52
N PHE A 633 22.41 9.96 12.92
CA PHE A 633 22.47 10.34 14.32
C PHE A 633 21.09 10.40 14.99
N ALA A 634 20.01 10.59 14.23
CA ALA A 634 18.65 10.65 14.78
C ALA A 634 18.27 9.34 15.50
N ASN A 635 18.62 8.18 14.96
CA ASN A 635 18.34 6.88 15.57
C ASN A 635 19.36 6.53 16.66
N VAL A 636 20.63 6.85 16.41
CA VAL A 636 21.73 6.62 17.34
C VAL A 636 21.53 7.45 18.63
N LEU A 637 21.03 8.68 18.51
CA LEU A 637 20.76 9.57 19.64
C LEU A 637 19.33 9.49 20.17
N ASP A 638 18.48 8.61 19.61
CA ASP A 638 17.11 8.42 20.09
C ASP A 638 16.20 9.64 19.91
N LEU A 639 16.46 10.44 18.87
CA LEU A 639 15.73 11.66 18.58
C LEU A 639 14.37 11.35 17.98
N VAL A 640 13.43 12.28 18.11
CA VAL A 640 12.22 12.34 17.29
C VAL A 640 12.56 13.12 16.02
N GLY A 641 12.05 12.71 14.86
CA GLY A 641 12.28 13.41 13.59
C GLY A 641 11.03 13.52 12.72
N ILE A 642 10.79 14.70 12.14
CA ILE A 642 9.76 14.92 11.12
C ILE A 642 10.43 15.49 9.86
N ALA A 643 10.41 14.72 8.78
CA ALA A 643 10.79 15.21 7.46
C ALA A 643 9.61 15.94 6.82
N VAL A 644 9.83 17.18 6.41
CA VAL A 644 8.85 18.07 5.79
C VAL A 644 9.38 18.59 4.46
N LYS A 645 8.50 18.69 3.46
CA LYS A 645 8.80 19.35 2.19
C LYS A 645 8.84 20.87 2.41
N CYS A 646 9.85 21.55 1.87
CA CYS A 646 10.05 22.99 2.01
C CYS A 646 10.24 23.67 0.65
N GLY A 647 9.35 23.38 -0.29
CA GLY A 647 9.39 23.89 -1.65
C GLY A 647 9.98 22.94 -2.68
N THR A 648 10.31 23.51 -3.85
CA THR A 648 10.80 22.80 -5.03
C THR A 648 11.87 23.62 -5.74
N TYR A 649 12.63 22.98 -6.62
CA TYR A 649 13.56 23.65 -7.53
C TYR A 649 13.49 23.03 -8.93
N GLU A 650 13.92 23.76 -9.94
CA GLU A 650 13.94 23.30 -11.32
C GLU A 650 15.36 22.91 -11.74
N ILE A 651 15.45 21.86 -12.54
CA ILE A 651 16.66 21.45 -13.28
C ILE A 651 16.34 21.32 -14.77
N ASP A 652 17.36 21.36 -15.62
CA ASP A 652 17.22 21.03 -17.03
C ASP A 652 17.02 19.51 -17.18
N GLY A 653 15.97 19.09 -17.88
CA GLY A 653 15.68 17.68 -18.18
C GLY A 653 16.28 17.22 -19.51
N GLU A 654 16.38 15.89 -19.72
CA GLU A 654 17.05 15.27 -20.88
C GLU A 654 16.51 15.68 -22.28
N HIS A 655 15.32 16.27 -22.35
CA HIS A 655 14.68 16.70 -23.61
C HIS A 655 14.52 18.22 -23.75
N GLY A 656 15.27 19.01 -22.98
CA GLY A 656 15.21 20.47 -23.03
C GLY A 656 13.98 21.08 -22.38
N GLY A 657 13.20 20.28 -21.63
CA GLY A 657 12.18 20.74 -20.70
C GLY A 657 12.77 20.96 -19.29
N LYS A 658 12.03 21.60 -18.40
CA LYS A 658 12.40 21.71 -16.99
C LYS A 658 11.79 20.58 -16.17
N THR A 659 12.53 20.05 -15.21
CA THR A 659 12.05 19.08 -14.23
C THR A 659 12.04 19.70 -12.85
N THR A 660 10.88 19.66 -12.17
CA THR A 660 10.71 20.18 -10.82
C THR A 660 10.98 19.08 -9.80
N LEU A 661 11.91 19.32 -8.88
CA LEU A 661 12.32 18.39 -7.83
C LEU A 661 12.04 18.96 -6.43
N PRO A 662 11.79 18.11 -5.43
CA PRO A 662 11.47 18.56 -4.08
C PRO A 662 12.73 18.93 -3.28
N PHE A 663 12.57 19.88 -2.37
CA PHE A 663 13.51 20.15 -1.29
C PHE A 663 12.78 20.02 0.06
N GLY A 664 13.51 19.75 1.14
CA GLY A 664 12.93 19.59 2.46
C GLY A 664 13.95 19.42 3.57
N VAL A 665 13.47 19.63 4.79
CA VAL A 665 14.27 19.58 6.02
C VAL A 665 13.71 18.55 6.98
N THR A 666 14.55 18.07 7.88
CA THR A 666 14.11 17.27 9.02
C THR A 666 14.18 18.14 10.27
N LEU A 667 13.05 18.28 10.95
CA LEU A 667 12.95 18.85 12.29
C LEU A 667 13.25 17.73 13.29
N LEU A 668 14.16 17.96 14.23
CA LEU A 668 14.61 16.96 15.19
C LEU A 668 14.48 17.49 16.62
N ALA A 669 13.90 16.67 17.50
CA ALA A 669 13.77 16.97 18.92
C ALA A 669 14.34 15.83 19.79
N GLY A 670 14.57 16.13 21.06
CA GLY A 670 14.99 15.13 22.05
C GLY A 670 13.97 14.00 22.24
N CYS A 671 14.44 12.87 22.76
CA CYS A 671 13.64 11.69 23.10
C CYS A 671 12.44 12.08 23.98
N GLY A 672 11.24 11.65 23.60
CA GLY A 672 9.99 11.88 24.34
C GLY A 672 9.22 13.14 23.94
N PHE A 673 9.80 14.04 23.14
CA PHE A 673 9.13 15.27 22.69
C PHE A 673 8.32 15.09 21.41
N ASP A 674 7.78 13.88 21.17
CA ASP A 674 7.01 13.51 19.99
C ASP A 674 5.83 14.46 19.73
N LYS A 675 5.01 14.66 20.78
CA LYS A 675 3.81 15.50 20.71
C LYS A 675 4.18 16.96 20.44
N GLN A 676 5.18 17.48 21.14
CA GLN A 676 5.64 18.87 20.98
C GLN A 676 6.19 19.11 19.57
N LEU A 677 6.97 18.16 19.03
CA LEU A 677 7.50 18.29 17.68
C LEU A 677 6.39 18.19 16.62
N LEU A 678 5.38 17.33 16.80
CA LEU A 678 4.19 17.28 15.94
C LEU A 678 3.41 18.60 15.98
N THR A 679 3.18 19.16 17.18
CA THR A 679 2.53 20.47 17.33
C THR A 679 3.31 21.57 16.62
N LEU A 680 4.64 21.62 16.80
CA LEU A 680 5.49 22.59 16.12
C LEU A 680 5.47 22.40 14.59
N ALA A 681 5.53 21.16 14.12
CA ALA A 681 5.50 20.88 12.68
C ALA A 681 4.18 21.35 12.05
N LYS A 682 3.03 21.14 12.70
CA LYS A 682 1.73 21.70 12.28
C LYS A 682 1.75 23.22 12.21
N GLN A 683 2.31 23.87 13.23
CA GLN A 683 2.45 25.33 13.26
C GLN A 683 3.31 25.87 12.11
N LEU A 684 4.33 25.12 11.69
CA LEU A 684 5.25 25.51 10.62
C LEU A 684 4.82 25.08 9.22
N GLU A 685 3.85 24.15 9.10
CA GLU A 685 3.49 23.44 7.87
C GLU A 685 3.18 24.40 6.71
N GLU A 686 2.27 25.37 6.93
CA GLU A 686 1.93 26.38 5.92
C GLU A 686 3.18 27.20 5.54
N SER A 687 3.90 27.74 6.54
CA SER A 687 5.06 28.61 6.30
C SER A 687 6.20 27.94 5.52
N LEU A 688 6.41 26.64 5.73
CA LEU A 688 7.48 25.89 5.07
C LEU A 688 7.07 25.42 3.68
N SER A 689 5.79 25.14 3.45
CA SER A 689 5.28 24.63 2.17
C SER A 689 5.38 25.64 1.03
N TYR A 690 5.26 26.94 1.32
CA TYR A 690 5.27 28.02 0.30
C TYR A 690 6.66 28.54 -0.10
N LEU A 691 7.76 28.05 0.49
CA LEU A 691 9.11 28.60 0.27
C LEU A 691 9.72 28.33 -1.13
N GLY A 692 9.03 27.55 -1.96
CA GLY A 692 9.47 27.16 -3.31
C GLY A 692 8.72 27.80 -4.48
N GLU A 693 7.76 28.69 -4.24
CA GLU A 693 6.96 29.35 -5.29
C GLU A 693 7.45 30.79 -5.62
N GLU A 694 8.49 31.27 -4.94
CA GLU A 694 9.23 32.53 -5.23
C GLU A 694 10.62 32.27 -5.83
#